data_AF-A0A975DFT5-F1
#
_entry.id   AF-A0A975DFT5-F1
#
_cell.length_a   1.000
_cell.length_b   1.000
_cell.length_c   1.000
_cell.angle_alpha   90.00
_cell.angle_beta   90.00
_cell.angle_gamma   90.00
#
_symmetry.space_group_name_H-M   'P 1'
#
loop_
_entity.id
_entity.type
_entity.pdbx_description
1 polymer ?
#
loop_
_entity_poly.entity_id
_entity_poly.type
_entity_poly.pdbx_seq_one_letter_code
_entity_poly.pdbx_strand_id
1 'polypeptide(L)'
;MFRQTVQLSAIAIFASLALSACDSSYDDIKIPTFPQLTTKGVWERVGYGELLEVTDSALTYYQFNQFGCTKLLETTEQIALDQLRLKITPNSLTKLAIQEQDLIEPYYLQRINTLPTSCTTSISVDSPVSQTYVFDYIWNLFNDYYAYFDTREVNWQTQYDTYRPLVNDNMTDEALFQVLSELVAPLQDAHVNIINESKALYFNRPKDNPFSRTVRGMMFASLRDGEVLDPSEIESELNQLYAQISTSYMTPSSAKRFPSDPQDEPTVLWGITPDNVGIITINNMMSYASDTMSEEATLAAANSLFDTIMAQLAQTKGIIVDVRNNQGGYDSVSLAIAQRFNQTDHAVFYKQAKTKTGTGDLLERKLNGRSDAYTNPVYLLTSEVTVSAGEIFVIAMRSLPQVTQVGKETSGALSDLKFFDIPNDWSITLSNEVYWTSDNQYFEKTGIPPAVSIPAFSVDDLKMGRFQTYDYALKALGRTSDKTLSEAEFEQKISQLSNQANIKNMSISVIKDNEIVYEKGFGMNARTGEATSPQSEFYLGSVSKTLLGATIAAALENQPEFLDSALQPVLPFVIDAAQFAQDNPLTLRQLITHTSGILDSEQTYLCSYFTYENSQSLASLLAPEMGCPETVSQDEQLFFSQYLSAQGELHSHENFITQYGLKNNQAYVYSNIASALAGLVLEQKTGQSLSQLSTQLVFNPLGMTHTYWAVNESETSTPRYVFDDDSQSVYVPEYRNITYADGMAVSSSHDLARYLIALGNSGKINGGSSTQPYRCHRFVNSANNTPHTGR
;
A
#
# COMPACT_ATOMS: atom_id res chain seq x y z
N MET A 1 1.20 -7.85 -11.89
CA MET A 1 1.09 -6.95 -13.08
C MET A 1 2.40 -6.20 -13.40
N PHE A 2 3.23 -5.82 -12.41
CA PHE A 2 4.58 -5.24 -12.61
C PHE A 2 5.56 -6.09 -13.45
N ARG A 3 5.38 -7.42 -13.50
CA ARG A 3 6.17 -8.33 -14.37
C ARG A 3 6.02 -8.05 -15.87
N GLN A 4 4.95 -7.40 -16.32
CA GLN A 4 4.76 -7.04 -17.73
C GLN A 4 5.31 -5.66 -18.08
N THR A 5 5.58 -4.81 -17.08
CA THR A 5 6.02 -3.42 -17.28
C THR A 5 7.55 -3.27 -17.31
N VAL A 6 8.29 -4.30 -16.87
CA VAL A 6 9.76 -4.35 -16.89
C VAL A 6 10.31 -4.69 -18.29
N GLN A 7 9.44 -4.87 -19.30
CA GLN A 7 9.91 -5.05 -20.67
C GLN A 7 10.69 -3.81 -21.15
N LEU A 8 12.02 -3.94 -21.10
CA LEU A 8 12.99 -3.48 -22.08
C LEU A 8 13.03 -1.97 -22.36
N SER A 9 13.87 -1.28 -21.60
CA SER A 9 14.53 -0.05 -22.07
C SER A 9 15.43 -0.35 -23.28
N ALA A 10 15.07 0.19 -24.44
CA ALA A 10 15.86 0.67 -25.59
C ALA A 10 17.10 -0.09 -26.14
N ILE A 11 17.60 -1.17 -25.54
CA ILE A 11 18.76 -1.97 -26.04
C ILE A 11 18.48 -3.48 -25.92
N ALA A 12 17.23 -3.91 -25.82
CA ALA A 12 16.90 -5.34 -25.87
C ALA A 12 16.24 -5.79 -27.18
N ILE A 13 16.81 -5.32 -28.29
CA ILE A 13 16.69 -6.00 -29.59
C ILE A 13 18.05 -6.61 -29.93
N PHE A 14 18.57 -7.53 -29.11
CA PHE A 14 19.83 -8.22 -29.46
C PHE A 14 19.89 -9.72 -29.23
N ALA A 15 18.77 -10.39 -28.91
CA ALA A 15 18.77 -11.84 -28.68
C ALA A 15 18.06 -12.72 -29.73
N SER A 16 17.55 -12.19 -30.86
CA SER A 16 16.77 -13.04 -31.80
C SER A 16 16.99 -12.86 -33.31
N LEU A 17 18.04 -12.16 -33.76
CA LEU A 17 18.36 -12.05 -35.20
C LEU A 17 19.72 -12.61 -35.62
N ALA A 18 20.39 -13.36 -34.75
CA ALA A 18 21.52 -14.19 -35.14
C ALA A 18 21.05 -15.60 -35.51
N LEU A 19 20.30 -15.79 -36.62
CA LEU A 19 20.12 -17.08 -37.33
C LEU A 19 19.23 -16.97 -38.60
N SER A 20 19.42 -15.98 -39.47
CA SER A 20 18.88 -16.06 -40.85
C SER A 20 19.59 -15.15 -41.85
N ALA A 21 20.91 -15.26 -41.94
CA ALA A 21 21.65 -14.71 -43.08
C ALA A 21 22.90 -15.55 -43.38
N CYS A 22 22.70 -16.85 -43.60
CA CYS A 22 23.62 -17.60 -44.44
C CYS A 22 23.08 -17.54 -45.87
N ASP A 23 23.36 -16.44 -46.57
CA ASP A 23 23.41 -16.48 -48.02
C ASP A 23 24.63 -15.72 -48.53
N SER A 24 25.31 -16.38 -49.45
CA SER A 24 26.68 -16.15 -49.87
C SER A 24 26.82 -15.00 -50.87
N SER A 25 27.67 -14.03 -50.56
CA SER A 25 28.65 -13.40 -51.49
C SER A 25 29.29 -12.18 -50.83
N TYR A 26 30.39 -12.40 -50.09
CA TYR A 26 31.28 -11.33 -49.66
C TYR A 26 32.41 -11.21 -50.67
N ASP A 27 32.25 -10.32 -51.65
CA ASP A 27 33.35 -9.68 -52.35
C ASP A 27 32.88 -8.30 -52.82
N ASP A 28 33.64 -7.25 -52.46
CA ASP A 28 33.51 -5.84 -52.86
C ASP A 28 32.39 -4.96 -52.25
N ILE A 29 32.20 -4.98 -50.92
CA ILE A 29 31.58 -3.82 -50.23
C ILE A 29 32.66 -2.77 -49.98
N LYS A 30 32.74 -1.77 -50.86
CA LYS A 30 33.41 -0.51 -50.56
C LYS A 30 32.69 0.17 -49.41
N ILE A 31 33.30 0.17 -48.24
CA ILE A 31 32.85 0.93 -47.05
C ILE A 31 32.73 2.41 -47.48
N PRO A 32 31.54 3.03 -47.47
CA PRO A 32 31.40 4.45 -47.76
C PRO A 32 32.19 5.27 -46.74
N THR A 33 32.82 6.35 -47.20
CA THR A 33 33.49 7.31 -46.32
C THR A 33 32.47 8.28 -45.72
N PHE A 34 32.46 8.32 -44.39
CA PHE A 34 31.63 9.16 -43.50
C PHE A 34 31.54 10.64 -43.93
N PRO A 35 30.34 11.25 -44.01
CA PRO A 35 30.19 12.69 -44.13
C PRO A 35 29.68 13.30 -42.81
N GLN A 36 30.58 13.83 -41.96
CA GLN A 36 30.53 15.11 -41.22
C GLN A 36 31.59 15.12 -40.08
N LEU A 37 32.67 15.89 -40.23
CA LEU A 37 33.73 16.08 -39.21
C LEU A 37 33.23 16.64 -37.86
N THR A 38 31.97 17.09 -37.77
CA THR A 38 31.39 17.73 -36.59
C THR A 38 30.90 16.76 -35.51
N THR A 39 30.68 15.48 -35.82
CA THR A 39 30.17 14.47 -34.87
C THR A 39 31.26 13.58 -34.26
N LYS A 40 32.47 13.52 -34.84
CA LYS A 40 33.59 12.72 -34.30
C LYS A 40 34.00 13.21 -32.91
N GLY A 41 34.35 12.29 -32.02
CA GLY A 41 34.79 12.58 -30.65
C GLY A 41 33.96 11.84 -29.61
N VAL A 42 34.19 12.17 -28.33
CA VAL A 42 33.48 11.58 -27.20
C VAL A 42 32.40 12.55 -26.73
N TRP A 43 31.20 12.02 -26.49
CA TRP A 43 30.03 12.77 -26.08
C TRP A 43 29.43 12.15 -24.84
N GLU A 44 29.05 12.97 -23.87
CA GLU A 44 28.48 12.54 -22.61
C GLU A 44 27.06 13.08 -22.45
N ARG A 45 26.14 12.24 -21.97
CA ARG A 45 24.87 12.71 -21.42
C ARG A 45 25.06 12.98 -19.93
N VAL A 46 25.39 14.23 -19.60
CA VAL A 46 25.74 14.67 -18.25
C VAL A 46 24.63 14.32 -17.25
N GLY A 47 24.98 13.59 -16.19
CA GLY A 47 24.05 13.16 -15.14
C GLY A 47 23.32 11.83 -15.40
N TYR A 48 23.60 11.16 -16.52
CA TYR A 48 22.96 9.88 -16.89
C TYR A 48 23.95 8.70 -16.98
N GLY A 49 25.25 8.96 -16.94
CA GLY A 49 26.28 7.92 -17.00
C GLY A 49 26.39 7.24 -18.35
N GLU A 50 26.09 7.97 -19.42
CA GLU A 50 26.06 7.49 -20.80
C GLU A 50 27.11 8.23 -21.63
N LEU A 51 27.88 7.48 -22.42
CA LEU A 51 28.85 8.04 -23.37
C LEU A 51 28.61 7.48 -24.76
N LEU A 52 28.83 8.34 -25.74
CA LEU A 52 28.90 7.99 -27.15
C LEU A 52 30.29 8.37 -27.67
N GLU A 53 31.07 7.38 -28.09
CA GLU A 53 32.31 7.60 -28.82
C GLU A 53 32.06 7.41 -30.32
N VAL A 54 32.38 8.44 -31.10
CA VAL A 54 32.26 8.40 -32.57
C VAL A 54 33.66 8.53 -33.17
N THR A 55 34.12 7.46 -33.81
CA THR A 55 35.42 7.36 -34.48
C THR A 55 35.25 7.34 -36.00
N ASP A 56 36.34 7.12 -36.74
CA ASP A 56 36.33 6.99 -38.19
C ASP A 56 35.69 5.69 -38.69
N SER A 57 35.52 4.69 -37.82
CA SER A 57 35.07 3.35 -38.21
C SER A 57 33.98 2.77 -37.32
N ALA A 58 33.74 3.36 -36.15
CA ALA A 58 32.83 2.82 -35.15
C ALA A 58 32.12 3.91 -34.35
N LEU A 59 30.90 3.57 -33.95
CA LEU A 59 30.09 4.22 -32.94
C LEU A 59 30.01 3.26 -31.74
N THR A 60 30.45 3.73 -30.58
CA THR A 60 30.50 2.92 -29.36
C THR A 60 29.71 3.60 -28.24
N TYR A 61 28.78 2.85 -27.65
CA TYR A 61 27.98 3.31 -26.53
C TYR A 61 28.48 2.68 -25.23
N TYR A 62 28.71 3.53 -24.24
CA TYR A 62 29.17 3.11 -22.92
C TYR A 62 28.22 3.56 -21.83
N GLN A 63 28.18 2.76 -20.78
CA GLN A 63 27.66 3.13 -19.48
C GLN A 63 28.80 3.18 -18.47
N PHE A 64 28.85 4.21 -17.63
CA PHE A 64 29.97 4.37 -16.72
C PHE A 64 29.60 5.01 -15.40
N ASN A 65 30.42 4.77 -14.40
CA ASN A 65 30.47 5.51 -13.14
C ASN A 65 31.95 5.75 -12.76
N GLN A 66 32.19 6.29 -11.57
CA GLN A 66 33.54 6.55 -11.09
C GLN A 66 34.38 5.28 -10.86
N PHE A 67 33.74 4.12 -10.68
CA PHE A 67 34.40 2.84 -10.40
C PHE A 67 34.74 2.07 -11.67
N GLY A 68 33.84 2.00 -12.64
CA GLY A 68 33.98 1.17 -13.83
C GLY A 68 33.16 1.65 -15.02
N CYS A 69 33.39 0.99 -16.16
CA CYS A 69 32.72 1.32 -17.41
C CYS A 69 32.41 0.06 -18.21
N THR A 70 31.20 0.03 -18.74
CA THR A 70 30.64 -1.08 -19.50
C THR A 70 30.41 -0.62 -20.93
N LYS A 71 30.94 -1.37 -21.90
CA LYS A 71 30.64 -1.16 -23.32
C LYS A 71 29.35 -1.91 -23.65
N LEU A 72 28.26 -1.20 -23.93
CA LEU A 72 26.97 -1.80 -24.24
C LEU A 72 26.87 -2.21 -25.70
N LEU A 73 27.44 -1.37 -26.59
CA LEU A 73 27.35 -1.58 -28.03
C LEU A 73 28.59 -1.01 -28.72
N GLU A 74 29.06 -1.70 -29.75
CA GLU A 74 30.00 -1.19 -30.75
C GLU A 74 29.49 -1.56 -32.13
N THR A 75 29.23 -0.56 -32.97
CA THR A 75 28.67 -0.78 -34.30
C THR A 75 29.18 0.24 -35.32
N THR A 76 28.78 0.10 -36.58
CA THR A 76 29.02 1.12 -37.61
C THR A 76 27.89 2.14 -37.61
N GLU A 77 28.15 3.39 -38.01
CA GLU A 77 27.11 4.43 -38.08
C GLU A 77 25.93 4.00 -38.95
N GLN A 78 26.18 3.33 -40.07
CA GLN A 78 25.11 2.87 -40.96
C GLN A 78 24.15 1.90 -40.24
N ILE A 79 24.67 0.96 -39.46
CA ILE A 79 23.85 0.04 -38.66
C ILE A 79 23.08 0.81 -37.57
N ALA A 80 23.72 1.79 -36.93
CA ALA A 80 23.06 2.62 -35.93
C ALA A 80 21.91 3.48 -36.53
N LEU A 81 22.09 4.03 -37.72
CA LEU A 81 21.06 4.80 -38.41
C LEU A 81 19.94 3.91 -38.99
N ASP A 82 20.28 2.76 -39.56
CA ASP A 82 19.34 1.89 -40.29
C ASP A 82 18.62 0.89 -39.39
N GLN A 83 19.32 0.27 -38.43
CA GLN A 83 18.79 -0.80 -37.57
C GLN A 83 18.39 -0.29 -36.20
N LEU A 84 19.19 0.61 -35.59
CA LEU A 84 18.85 1.23 -34.29
C LEU A 84 17.98 2.47 -34.42
N ARG A 85 17.74 2.91 -35.67
CA ARG A 85 16.85 4.04 -36.01
C ARG A 85 17.19 5.32 -35.23
N LEU A 86 18.46 5.49 -34.88
CA LEU A 86 18.98 6.69 -34.24
C LEU A 86 19.11 7.79 -35.28
N LYS A 87 18.54 8.97 -35.02
CA LYS A 87 18.84 10.16 -35.82
C LYS A 87 19.76 11.07 -35.02
N ILE A 88 21.01 11.12 -35.46
CA ILE A 88 22.06 11.94 -34.86
C ILE A 88 22.18 13.25 -35.64
N THR A 89 21.89 14.37 -34.98
CA THR A 89 21.98 15.69 -35.62
C THR A 89 22.96 16.59 -34.84
N PRO A 90 24.02 17.12 -35.47
CA PRO A 90 24.85 18.14 -34.84
C PRO A 90 24.00 19.36 -34.51
N ASN A 91 23.90 19.71 -33.23
CA ASN A 91 23.22 20.94 -32.81
C ASN A 91 24.22 22.10 -32.73
N SER A 92 25.42 21.83 -32.20
CA SER A 92 26.58 22.75 -32.23
C SER A 92 27.89 21.96 -32.23
N LEU A 93 29.04 22.64 -32.28
CA LEU A 93 30.36 21.99 -32.09
C LEU A 93 30.48 21.28 -30.73
N THR A 94 29.64 21.62 -29.76
CA THR A 94 29.72 21.14 -28.37
C THR A 94 28.48 20.38 -27.89
N LYS A 95 27.42 20.32 -28.71
CA LYS A 95 26.18 19.61 -28.40
C LYS A 95 25.72 18.74 -29.57
N LEU A 96 25.40 17.49 -29.29
CA LEU A 96 24.84 16.51 -30.22
C LEU A 96 23.41 16.20 -29.81
N ALA A 97 22.47 16.15 -30.76
CA ALA A 97 21.10 15.71 -30.52
C ALA A 97 20.93 14.26 -30.99
N ILE A 98 20.34 13.41 -30.15
CA ILE A 98 19.96 12.04 -30.45
C ILE A 98 18.45 11.93 -30.39
N GLN A 99 17.86 11.50 -31.50
CA GLN A 99 16.45 11.15 -31.58
C GLN A 99 16.35 9.64 -31.76
N GLU A 100 15.78 8.96 -30.78
CA GLU A 100 15.38 7.55 -30.88
C GLU A 100 13.99 7.49 -31.50
N GLN A 101 13.68 6.38 -32.18
CA GLN A 101 12.40 6.25 -32.88
C GLN A 101 11.20 6.34 -31.94
N ASP A 102 11.30 5.74 -30.76
CA ASP A 102 10.17 5.61 -29.84
C ASP A 102 10.10 6.74 -28.80
N LEU A 103 11.05 7.68 -28.80
CA LEU A 103 11.01 8.88 -27.97
C LEU A 103 10.33 10.03 -28.70
N ILE A 104 9.46 10.78 -28.02
CA ILE A 104 8.82 11.95 -28.63
C ILE A 104 9.80 13.12 -28.79
N GLU A 105 10.70 13.30 -27.82
CA GLU A 105 11.68 14.39 -27.83
C GLU A 105 13.12 13.83 -27.90
N PRO A 106 14.03 14.51 -28.63
CA PRO A 106 15.43 14.14 -28.64
C PRO A 106 16.09 14.50 -27.30
N TYR A 107 17.13 13.77 -26.92
CA TYR A 107 18.03 14.16 -25.84
C TYR A 107 19.38 14.64 -26.38
N TYR A 108 20.16 15.29 -25.52
CA TYR A 108 21.38 15.97 -25.92
C TYR A 108 22.61 15.44 -25.18
N LEU A 109 23.70 15.27 -25.91
CA LEU A 109 25.02 14.96 -25.37
C LEU A 109 25.96 16.15 -25.52
N GLN A 110 26.86 16.29 -24.57
CA GLN A 110 27.89 17.32 -24.53
C GLN A 110 29.24 16.74 -24.92
N ARG A 111 30.01 17.45 -25.73
CA ARG A 111 31.34 17.01 -26.15
C ARG A 111 32.31 17.04 -24.97
N ILE A 112 33.03 15.94 -24.76
CA ILE A 112 34.15 15.86 -23.81
C ILE A 112 35.47 15.59 -24.54
N ASN A 113 36.60 15.91 -23.89
CA ASN A 113 37.92 15.91 -24.54
C ASN A 113 38.47 14.50 -24.78
N THR A 114 38.27 13.61 -23.82
CA THR A 114 38.78 12.24 -23.83
C THR A 114 37.81 11.33 -23.11
N LEU A 115 37.85 10.04 -23.45
CA LEU A 115 37.12 9.02 -22.74
C LEU A 115 37.53 9.01 -21.25
N PRO A 116 36.59 8.90 -20.29
CA PRO A 116 36.93 8.80 -18.87
C PRO A 116 37.87 7.63 -18.59
N THR A 117 38.75 7.77 -17.60
CA THR A 117 39.76 6.75 -17.29
C THR A 117 39.14 5.37 -17.04
N SER A 118 37.99 5.31 -16.36
CA SER A 118 37.25 4.07 -16.11
C SER A 118 36.82 3.36 -17.41
N CYS A 119 36.67 4.10 -18.51
CA CYS A 119 36.28 3.59 -19.82
C CYS A 119 37.47 3.26 -20.74
N THR A 120 38.71 3.60 -20.36
CA THR A 120 39.90 3.19 -21.15
C THR A 120 40.16 1.67 -21.10
N THR A 121 39.66 1.00 -20.06
CA THR A 121 39.62 -0.46 -19.92
C THR A 121 38.18 -0.91 -19.62
N SER A 122 37.30 -0.75 -20.60
CA SER A 122 35.88 -1.12 -20.48
C SER A 122 35.68 -2.64 -20.43
N ILE A 123 34.66 -3.07 -19.68
CA ILE A 123 34.18 -4.46 -19.65
C ILE A 123 32.98 -4.60 -20.60
N SER A 124 32.84 -5.73 -21.30
CA SER A 124 31.63 -6.02 -22.09
C SER A 124 30.52 -6.52 -21.17
N VAL A 125 29.25 -6.26 -21.48
CA VAL A 125 28.10 -6.71 -20.65
C VAL A 125 28.15 -8.22 -20.36
N ASP A 126 28.55 -9.04 -21.34
CA ASP A 126 28.62 -10.51 -21.20
C ASP A 126 29.89 -11.03 -20.48
N SER A 127 30.75 -10.13 -19.98
CA SER A 127 32.02 -10.56 -19.37
C SER A 127 31.78 -11.08 -17.96
N PRO A 128 32.33 -12.26 -17.58
CA PRO A 128 32.20 -12.74 -16.21
C PRO A 128 32.91 -11.78 -15.25
N VAL A 129 32.15 -11.15 -14.35
CA VAL A 129 32.65 -10.30 -13.27
C VAL A 129 32.44 -10.96 -11.92
N SER A 130 33.27 -10.61 -10.94
CA SER A 130 33.15 -11.16 -9.59
C SER A 130 31.98 -10.52 -8.83
N GLN A 131 31.43 -11.23 -7.84
CA GLN A 131 30.33 -10.72 -7.02
C GLN A 131 30.70 -9.41 -6.30
N THR A 132 31.97 -9.30 -5.89
CA THR A 132 32.53 -8.06 -5.31
C THR A 132 32.49 -6.90 -6.31
N TYR A 133 32.86 -7.14 -7.56
CA TYR A 133 32.84 -6.11 -8.60
C TYR A 133 31.42 -5.61 -8.85
N VAL A 134 30.44 -6.53 -8.94
CA VAL A 134 29.02 -6.19 -9.13
C VAL A 134 28.53 -5.28 -8.00
N PHE A 135 28.81 -5.65 -6.75
CA PHE A 135 28.45 -4.83 -5.60
C PHE A 135 29.07 -3.42 -5.66
N ASP A 136 30.39 -3.35 -5.87
CA ASP A 136 31.10 -2.07 -5.89
C ASP A 136 30.64 -1.20 -7.08
N TYR A 137 30.36 -1.80 -8.24
CA TYR A 137 29.83 -1.10 -9.40
C TYR A 137 28.44 -0.51 -9.12
N ILE A 138 27.51 -1.31 -8.57
CA ILE A 138 26.14 -0.86 -8.26
C ILE A 138 26.16 0.23 -7.19
N TRP A 139 26.94 0.06 -6.12
CA TRP A 139 27.01 1.09 -5.08
C TRP A 139 27.50 2.43 -5.64
N ASN A 140 28.51 2.41 -6.52
CA ASN A 140 29.05 3.62 -7.15
C ASN A 140 28.07 4.23 -8.16
N LEU A 141 27.30 3.41 -8.88
CA LEU A 141 26.25 3.87 -9.78
C LEU A 141 25.19 4.69 -9.02
N PHE A 142 24.72 4.17 -7.89
CA PHE A 142 23.82 4.91 -7.01
C PHE A 142 24.50 6.16 -6.44
N ASN A 143 25.74 6.05 -5.96
CA ASN A 143 26.49 7.18 -5.42
C ASN A 143 26.59 8.35 -6.41
N ASP A 144 26.78 8.04 -7.69
CA ASP A 144 27.07 9.00 -8.74
C ASP A 144 25.78 9.61 -9.33
N TYR A 145 24.73 8.81 -9.50
CA TYR A 145 23.56 9.18 -10.29
C TYR A 145 22.24 9.26 -9.52
N TYR A 146 22.12 8.71 -8.31
CA TYR A 146 20.89 8.86 -7.53
C TYR A 146 20.74 10.28 -6.98
N ALA A 147 19.61 10.92 -7.25
CA ALA A 147 19.40 12.34 -6.94
C ALA A 147 18.94 12.62 -5.50
N TYR A 148 18.52 11.59 -4.76
CA TYR A 148 17.62 11.77 -3.61
C TYR A 148 18.11 11.22 -2.28
N PHE A 149 19.40 10.96 -2.08
CA PHE A 149 19.89 10.50 -0.78
C PHE A 149 19.52 11.45 0.37
N ASP A 150 19.72 12.75 0.17
CA ASP A 150 19.39 13.77 1.17
C ASP A 150 17.88 13.84 1.41
N THR A 151 17.07 13.86 0.34
CA THR A 151 15.59 13.84 0.43
C THR A 151 15.12 12.61 1.19
N ARG A 152 15.67 11.42 0.90
CA ARG A 152 15.32 10.14 1.51
C ARG A 152 15.92 9.95 2.91
N GLU A 153 16.79 10.85 3.36
CA GLU A 153 17.49 10.77 4.66
C GLU A 153 18.36 9.50 4.79
N VAL A 154 18.97 9.07 3.68
CA VAL A 154 19.81 7.87 3.65
C VAL A 154 21.28 8.26 3.50
N ASN A 155 22.09 7.91 4.51
CA ASN A 155 23.55 8.02 4.40
C ASN A 155 24.09 6.85 3.58
N TRP A 156 24.37 7.12 2.29
CA TRP A 156 24.82 6.08 1.36
C TRP A 156 26.18 5.46 1.70
N GLN A 157 27.07 6.21 2.38
CA GLN A 157 28.34 5.65 2.85
C GLN A 157 28.13 4.65 3.98
N THR A 158 27.22 4.93 4.92
CA THR A 158 26.87 3.97 5.97
C THR A 158 26.29 2.67 5.38
N GLN A 159 25.54 2.76 4.28
CA GLN A 159 25.08 1.58 3.55
C GLN A 159 26.27 0.76 3.00
N TYR A 160 27.27 1.40 2.38
CA TYR A 160 28.50 0.72 1.96
C TYR A 160 29.19 -0.01 3.11
N ASP A 161 29.46 0.72 4.19
CA ASP A 161 30.23 0.23 5.34
C ASP A 161 29.52 -0.95 6.05
N THR A 162 28.19 -1.01 5.94
CA THR A 162 27.35 -2.08 6.51
C THR A 162 27.36 -3.33 5.63
N TYR A 163 27.11 -3.18 4.32
CA TYR A 163 26.82 -4.31 3.44
C TYR A 163 28.06 -4.83 2.69
N ARG A 164 29.03 -3.98 2.38
CA ARG A 164 30.24 -4.38 1.66
C ARG A 164 31.01 -5.53 2.35
N PRO A 165 31.18 -5.57 3.69
CA PRO A 165 31.87 -6.66 4.38
C PRO A 165 31.15 -8.02 4.28
N LEU A 166 29.85 -8.02 3.94
CA LEU A 166 29.08 -9.25 3.75
C LEU A 166 29.34 -9.91 2.39
N VAL A 167 29.90 -9.15 1.43
CA VAL A 167 30.10 -9.59 0.05
C VAL A 167 31.46 -10.22 -0.17
N ASN A 168 31.48 -11.40 -0.79
CA ASN A 168 32.68 -12.08 -1.26
C ASN A 168 32.41 -12.85 -2.57
N ASP A 169 33.48 -13.19 -3.30
CA ASP A 169 33.39 -13.78 -4.64
C ASP A 169 32.89 -15.23 -4.67
N ASN A 170 32.71 -15.89 -3.51
CA ASN A 170 32.14 -17.24 -3.43
C ASN A 170 30.62 -17.24 -3.21
N MET A 171 29.99 -16.06 -3.10
CA MET A 171 28.54 -15.96 -2.93
C MET A 171 27.79 -16.36 -4.21
N THR A 172 26.57 -16.86 -4.04
CA THR A 172 25.66 -17.06 -5.16
C THR A 172 25.00 -15.74 -5.56
N ASP A 173 24.45 -15.67 -6.76
CA ASP A 173 23.71 -14.49 -7.23
C ASP A 173 22.52 -14.18 -6.33
N GLU A 174 21.81 -15.20 -5.82
CA GLU A 174 20.67 -15.04 -4.92
C GLU A 174 21.11 -14.39 -3.59
N ALA A 175 22.28 -14.79 -3.07
CA ALA A 175 22.84 -14.23 -1.85
C ALA A 175 23.30 -12.78 -2.07
N LEU A 176 23.95 -12.48 -3.22
CA LEU A 176 24.31 -11.10 -3.56
C LEU A 176 23.05 -10.24 -3.80
N PHE A 177 22.03 -10.79 -4.48
CA PHE A 177 20.78 -10.12 -4.77
C PHE A 177 20.07 -9.71 -3.49
N GLN A 178 20.04 -10.57 -2.47
CA GLN A 178 19.50 -10.22 -1.15
C GLN A 178 20.30 -9.09 -0.50
N VAL A 179 21.64 -9.13 -0.53
CA VAL A 179 22.47 -8.05 0.04
C VAL A 179 22.20 -6.72 -0.66
N LEU A 180 22.11 -6.71 -1.99
CA LEU A 180 21.83 -5.50 -2.76
C LEU A 180 20.39 -5.00 -2.56
N SER A 181 19.43 -5.91 -2.40
CA SER A 181 18.05 -5.57 -2.05
C SER A 181 17.98 -4.83 -0.72
N GLU A 182 18.68 -5.34 0.30
CA GLU A 182 18.77 -4.69 1.61
C GLU A 182 19.54 -3.36 1.56
N LEU A 183 20.57 -3.25 0.71
CA LEU A 183 21.34 -2.02 0.49
C LEU A 183 20.45 -0.86 0.03
N VAL A 184 19.52 -1.11 -0.90
CA VAL A 184 18.66 -0.06 -1.49
C VAL A 184 17.30 0.07 -0.80
N ALA A 185 16.87 -0.93 -0.02
CA ALA A 185 15.58 -0.95 0.67
C ALA A 185 15.24 0.31 1.49
N PRO A 186 16.20 0.97 2.20
CA PRO A 186 15.92 2.18 2.95
C PRO A 186 15.50 3.39 2.09
N LEU A 187 15.77 3.37 0.78
CA LEU A 187 15.40 4.46 -0.12
C LEU A 187 13.87 4.59 -0.27
N GLN A 188 13.14 3.48 -0.10
CA GLN A 188 11.67 3.43 -0.22
C GLN A 188 11.14 4.11 -1.50
N ASP A 189 11.86 3.91 -2.60
CA ASP A 189 11.65 4.58 -3.88
C ASP A 189 11.03 3.61 -4.89
N ALA A 190 9.85 3.94 -5.41
CA ALA A 190 9.13 3.10 -6.36
C ALA A 190 9.88 2.91 -7.67
N HIS A 191 10.81 3.82 -7.99
CA HIS A 191 11.62 3.79 -9.20
C HIS A 191 13.00 3.17 -9.00
N VAL A 192 13.25 2.58 -7.83
CA VAL A 192 14.44 1.75 -7.60
C VAL A 192 14.09 0.28 -7.74
N ASN A 193 14.64 -0.36 -8.78
CA ASN A 193 14.44 -1.78 -9.05
C ASN A 193 15.79 -2.49 -9.21
N ILE A 194 15.86 -3.74 -8.75
CA ILE A 194 16.96 -4.67 -9.07
C ILE A 194 16.32 -5.90 -9.71
N ILE A 195 16.77 -6.23 -10.91
CA ILE A 195 16.15 -7.27 -11.74
C ILE A 195 17.25 -8.23 -12.21
N ASN A 196 16.99 -9.53 -12.01
CA ASN A 196 17.70 -10.60 -12.70
C ASN A 196 16.66 -11.51 -13.35
N GLU A 197 16.45 -11.30 -14.64
CA GLU A 197 15.43 -12.01 -15.41
C GLU A 197 15.73 -13.50 -15.53
N SER A 198 17.00 -13.85 -15.75
CA SER A 198 17.44 -15.24 -15.92
C SER A 198 17.11 -16.14 -14.73
N LYS A 199 17.05 -15.55 -13.54
CA LYS A 199 16.73 -16.23 -12.27
C LYS A 199 15.36 -15.87 -11.71
N ALA A 200 14.56 -15.10 -12.45
CA ALA A 200 13.26 -14.58 -12.02
C ALA A 200 13.30 -13.84 -10.66
N LEU A 201 14.42 -13.16 -10.36
CA LEU A 201 14.58 -12.35 -9.15
C LEU A 201 14.19 -10.90 -9.45
N TYR A 202 13.35 -10.33 -8.60
CA TYR A 202 12.85 -8.96 -8.72
C TYR A 202 12.77 -8.33 -7.34
N PHE A 203 13.33 -7.12 -7.22
CA PHE A 203 13.24 -6.32 -6.01
C PHE A 203 12.72 -4.93 -6.35
N ASN A 204 11.70 -4.51 -5.62
CA ASN A 204 11.22 -3.14 -5.54
C ASN A 204 10.62 -2.95 -4.15
N ARG A 205 10.93 -1.82 -3.50
CA ARG A 205 10.38 -1.49 -2.17
C ARG A 205 9.93 -0.03 -2.19
N PRO A 206 8.70 0.25 -2.65
CA PRO A 206 8.17 1.60 -2.63
C PRO A 206 7.79 2.01 -1.19
N LYS A 207 7.45 3.28 -1.02
CA LYS A 207 6.77 3.79 0.18
C LYS A 207 5.49 3.00 0.44
N ASP A 208 5.27 2.62 1.70
CA ASP A 208 4.09 1.85 2.10
C ASP A 208 2.78 2.63 1.88
N ASN A 209 1.76 1.97 1.33
CA ASN A 209 0.48 2.62 0.96
C ASN A 209 -0.75 1.75 1.35
N PRO A 210 -1.95 2.34 1.49
CA PRO A 210 -3.15 1.62 1.92
C PRO A 210 -3.53 0.42 1.04
N PHE A 211 -3.30 0.50 -0.28
CA PHE A 211 -3.63 -0.58 -1.21
C PHE A 211 -2.75 -1.81 -0.96
N SER A 212 -1.43 -1.64 -0.93
CA SER A 212 -0.48 -2.73 -0.62
C SER A 212 -0.67 -3.30 0.79
N ARG A 213 -1.05 -2.46 1.77
CA ARG A 213 -1.45 -2.93 3.11
C ARG A 213 -2.71 -3.78 3.06
N THR A 214 -3.68 -3.44 2.21
CA THR A 214 -4.91 -4.21 2.03
C THR A 214 -4.59 -5.57 1.42
N VAL A 215 -3.78 -5.62 0.36
CA VAL A 215 -3.32 -6.88 -0.27
C VAL A 215 -2.63 -7.78 0.75
N ARG A 216 -1.64 -7.25 1.50
CA ARG A 216 -0.96 -8.02 2.56
C ARG A 216 -1.92 -8.44 3.67
N GLY A 217 -2.86 -7.58 4.05
CA GLY A 217 -3.86 -7.87 5.07
C GLY A 217 -4.80 -9.01 4.67
N MET A 218 -5.26 -9.04 3.42
CA MET A 218 -6.08 -10.14 2.89
C MET A 218 -5.27 -11.44 2.80
N MET A 219 -4.03 -11.37 2.33
CA MET A 219 -3.12 -12.52 2.31
C MET A 219 -2.85 -13.08 3.70
N PHE A 220 -2.64 -12.23 4.71
CA PHE A 220 -2.44 -12.73 6.07
C PHE A 220 -3.73 -13.20 6.73
N ALA A 221 -4.88 -12.60 6.39
CA ALA A 221 -6.17 -13.07 6.87
C ALA A 221 -6.48 -14.50 6.38
N SER A 222 -6.14 -14.83 5.12
CA SER A 222 -6.36 -16.17 4.56
C SER A 222 -5.54 -17.26 5.26
N LEU A 223 -4.38 -16.92 5.83
CA LEU A 223 -3.57 -17.86 6.63
C LEU A 223 -4.34 -18.39 7.84
N ARG A 224 -5.31 -17.63 8.36
CA ARG A 224 -6.17 -18.10 9.45
C ARG A 224 -7.05 -19.29 9.02
N ASP A 225 -7.42 -19.33 7.74
CA ASP A 225 -8.32 -20.32 7.18
C ASP A 225 -7.54 -21.45 6.47
N GLY A 226 -6.21 -21.51 6.65
CA GLY A 226 -5.37 -22.53 6.05
C GLY A 226 -4.84 -22.20 4.65
N GLU A 227 -5.15 -21.02 4.10
CA GLU A 227 -4.92 -20.68 2.70
C GLU A 227 -3.76 -19.70 2.49
N VAL A 228 -2.91 -19.97 1.50
CA VAL A 228 -1.83 -19.05 1.05
C VAL A 228 -2.22 -18.47 -0.31
N LEU A 229 -2.68 -17.22 -0.31
CA LEU A 229 -3.11 -16.53 -1.53
C LEU A 229 -1.94 -15.86 -2.26
N ASP A 230 -2.00 -15.82 -3.60
CA ASP A 230 -1.06 -15.07 -4.42
C ASP A 230 -1.42 -13.56 -4.37
N PRO A 231 -0.48 -12.67 -3.97
CA PRO A 231 -0.73 -11.23 -3.93
C PRO A 231 -1.23 -10.66 -5.26
N SER A 232 -0.80 -11.21 -6.39
CA SER A 232 -1.20 -10.72 -7.71
C SER A 232 -2.64 -11.05 -8.08
N GLU A 233 -3.18 -12.15 -7.55
CA GLU A 233 -4.60 -12.50 -7.67
C GLU A 233 -5.45 -11.54 -6.84
N ILE A 234 -5.05 -11.26 -5.59
CA ILE A 234 -5.73 -10.29 -4.71
C ILE A 234 -5.73 -8.90 -5.34
N GLU A 235 -4.61 -8.45 -5.90
CA GLU A 235 -4.52 -7.17 -6.61
C GLU A 235 -5.51 -7.10 -7.79
N SER A 236 -5.61 -8.16 -8.58
CA SER A 236 -6.56 -8.23 -9.70
C SER A 236 -8.00 -8.16 -9.21
N GLU A 237 -8.37 -8.92 -8.17
CA GLU A 237 -9.72 -8.91 -7.61
C GLU A 237 -10.10 -7.52 -7.07
N LEU A 238 -9.17 -6.86 -6.37
CA LEU A 238 -9.38 -5.50 -5.86
C LEU A 238 -9.55 -4.48 -6.98
N ASN A 239 -8.74 -4.57 -8.04
CA ASN A 239 -8.86 -3.68 -9.20
C ASN A 239 -10.21 -3.85 -9.90
N GLN A 240 -10.67 -5.09 -10.07
CA GLN A 240 -11.99 -5.39 -10.61
C GLN A 240 -13.11 -4.84 -9.70
N LEU A 241 -12.99 -5.02 -8.39
CA LEU A 241 -13.95 -4.48 -7.43
C LEU A 241 -14.00 -2.95 -7.49
N TYR A 242 -12.86 -2.26 -7.58
CA TYR A 242 -12.82 -0.81 -7.75
C TYR A 242 -13.45 -0.35 -9.07
N ALA A 243 -13.22 -1.07 -10.16
CA ALA A 243 -13.85 -0.79 -11.45
C ALA A 243 -15.38 -0.97 -11.38
N GLN A 244 -15.85 -2.02 -10.70
CA GLN A 244 -17.27 -2.28 -10.46
C GLN A 244 -17.91 -1.16 -9.63
N ILE A 245 -17.28 -0.76 -8.51
CA ILE A 245 -17.77 0.34 -7.67
C ILE A 245 -17.82 1.64 -8.48
N SER A 246 -16.75 1.98 -9.21
CA SER A 246 -16.70 3.20 -10.04
C SER A 246 -17.83 3.22 -11.07
N THR A 247 -18.07 2.08 -11.72
CA THR A 247 -19.13 1.91 -12.72
C THR A 247 -20.53 2.02 -12.11
N SER A 248 -20.71 1.62 -10.84
CA SER A 248 -22.01 1.69 -10.16
C SER A 248 -22.56 3.11 -9.98
N TYR A 249 -21.68 4.13 -10.03
CA TYR A 249 -22.06 5.54 -10.00
C TYR A 249 -22.57 6.07 -11.35
N MET A 250 -22.32 5.35 -12.45
CA MET A 250 -22.66 5.77 -13.81
C MET A 250 -24.02 5.21 -14.24
N THR A 251 -24.69 5.88 -15.17
CA THR A 251 -25.88 5.30 -15.81
C THR A 251 -25.45 4.14 -16.72
N PRO A 252 -26.14 2.98 -16.70
CA PRO A 252 -25.72 1.80 -17.46
C PRO A 252 -25.54 2.04 -18.96
N SER A 253 -26.30 2.95 -19.56
CA SER A 253 -26.20 3.31 -20.98
C SER A 253 -24.99 4.18 -21.33
N SER A 254 -24.37 4.81 -20.33
CA SER A 254 -23.22 5.71 -20.52
C SER A 254 -21.88 5.07 -20.18
N ALA A 255 -21.88 4.05 -19.31
CA ALA A 255 -20.68 3.42 -18.80
C ALA A 255 -19.92 2.70 -19.93
N LYS A 256 -18.65 3.05 -20.08
CA LYS A 256 -17.73 2.51 -21.08
C LYS A 256 -16.35 2.29 -20.48
N ARG A 257 -15.56 1.45 -21.14
CA ARG A 257 -14.22 1.06 -20.73
C ARG A 257 -13.30 0.84 -21.91
N PHE A 258 -12.00 1.00 -21.67
CA PHE A 258 -10.92 0.59 -22.56
C PHE A 258 -9.86 -0.17 -21.75
N PRO A 259 -9.44 -1.38 -22.17
CA PRO A 259 -10.02 -2.18 -23.25
C PRO A 259 -11.49 -2.52 -23.03
N SER A 260 -12.22 -2.83 -24.10
CA SER A 260 -13.66 -3.13 -24.03
C SER A 260 -13.97 -4.52 -23.49
N ASP A 261 -13.01 -5.45 -23.52
CA ASP A 261 -13.18 -6.79 -22.95
C ASP A 261 -13.30 -6.68 -21.41
N PRO A 262 -14.34 -7.26 -20.80
CA PRO A 262 -14.49 -7.25 -19.36
C PRO A 262 -13.43 -8.06 -18.60
N GLN A 263 -12.73 -9.00 -19.26
CA GLN A 263 -11.67 -9.82 -18.65
C GLN A 263 -10.33 -9.09 -18.52
N ASP A 264 -10.11 -8.06 -19.34
CA ASP A 264 -8.92 -7.24 -19.23
C ASP A 264 -9.02 -6.31 -18.01
N GLU A 265 -7.91 -5.84 -17.47
CA GLU A 265 -7.94 -4.71 -16.54
C GLU A 265 -8.17 -3.40 -17.32
N PRO A 266 -9.10 -2.53 -16.88
CA PRO A 266 -9.38 -1.30 -17.61
C PRO A 266 -8.26 -0.28 -17.43
N THR A 267 -7.66 0.17 -18.53
CA THR A 267 -6.80 1.37 -18.58
C THR A 267 -7.63 2.63 -18.29
N VAL A 268 -8.82 2.72 -18.88
CA VAL A 268 -9.75 3.85 -18.71
C VAL A 268 -11.19 3.37 -18.55
N LEU A 269 -11.93 3.97 -17.62
CA LEU A 269 -13.38 3.85 -17.48
C LEU A 269 -14.00 5.24 -17.64
N TRP A 270 -15.17 5.37 -18.26
CA TRP A 270 -15.87 6.65 -18.27
C TRP A 270 -17.38 6.49 -18.42
N GLY A 271 -18.12 7.50 -17.99
CA GLY A 271 -19.57 7.54 -18.10
C GLY A 271 -20.16 8.78 -17.44
N ILE A 272 -21.48 8.81 -17.33
CA ILE A 272 -22.26 9.94 -16.79
C ILE A 272 -23.17 9.43 -15.68
N THR A 273 -23.15 10.09 -14.53
CA THR A 273 -24.02 9.78 -13.39
C THR A 273 -25.47 10.24 -13.65
N PRO A 274 -26.46 9.75 -12.87
CA PRO A 274 -27.84 10.25 -12.95
C PRO A 274 -27.97 11.78 -12.75
N ASP A 275 -27.01 12.41 -12.08
CA ASP A 275 -27.00 13.84 -11.77
C ASP A 275 -26.39 14.73 -12.90
N ASN A 276 -26.03 14.13 -14.03
CA ASN A 276 -25.32 14.76 -15.16
C ASN A 276 -23.89 15.21 -14.79
N VAL A 277 -23.17 14.36 -14.05
CA VAL A 277 -21.73 14.52 -13.76
C VAL A 277 -20.96 13.47 -14.57
N GLY A 278 -19.89 13.88 -15.26
CA GLY A 278 -19.01 12.95 -15.94
C GLY A 278 -18.06 12.28 -14.94
N ILE A 279 -17.74 11.01 -15.16
CA ILE A 279 -16.68 10.30 -14.44
C ILE A 279 -15.69 9.77 -15.49
N ILE A 280 -14.40 9.97 -15.24
CA ILE A 280 -13.29 9.37 -15.99
C ILE A 280 -12.33 8.75 -14.98
N THR A 281 -12.16 7.44 -14.99
CA THR A 281 -11.11 6.74 -14.24
C THR A 281 -9.95 6.46 -15.17
N ILE A 282 -8.73 6.82 -14.78
CA ILE A 282 -7.51 6.61 -15.56
C ILE A 282 -6.54 5.81 -14.68
N ASN A 283 -6.41 4.51 -14.95
CA ASN A 283 -5.57 3.61 -14.16
C ASN A 283 -4.13 3.55 -14.67
N ASN A 284 -3.87 4.03 -15.89
CA ASN A 284 -2.53 4.04 -16.45
C ASN A 284 -2.36 5.17 -17.49
N MET A 285 -1.14 5.71 -17.60
CA MET A 285 -0.67 6.65 -18.62
C MET A 285 0.10 5.93 -19.74
N MET A 286 -0.06 4.61 -19.83
CA MET A 286 0.40 3.73 -20.89
C MET A 286 -0.71 2.73 -21.26
N SER A 287 -0.41 1.77 -22.16
CA SER A 287 -1.34 0.69 -22.53
C SER A 287 -2.59 1.12 -23.29
N TYR A 288 -2.46 2.16 -24.13
CA TYR A 288 -3.50 2.59 -25.07
C TYR A 288 -3.38 1.93 -26.46
N ALA A 289 -2.23 1.34 -26.76
CA ALA A 289 -1.91 0.67 -28.02
C ALA A 289 -1.46 -0.77 -27.75
N SER A 290 -1.51 -1.62 -28.79
CA SER A 290 -1.04 -3.01 -28.70
C SER A 290 0.47 -3.10 -28.48
N ASP A 291 1.21 -2.16 -29.05
CA ASP A 291 2.62 -1.95 -28.73
C ASP A 291 2.72 -0.94 -27.60
N THR A 292 2.85 -1.44 -26.38
CA THR A 292 2.93 -0.62 -25.17
C THR A 292 4.30 0.02 -24.98
N MET A 293 5.29 -0.38 -25.78
CA MET A 293 6.67 0.10 -25.72
C MET A 293 6.89 1.35 -26.56
N SER A 294 6.06 1.57 -27.57
CA SER A 294 6.10 2.80 -28.37
C SER A 294 5.32 3.93 -27.67
N GLU A 295 6.04 4.93 -27.15
CA GLU A 295 5.44 6.14 -26.59
C GLU A 295 4.61 6.88 -27.65
N GLU A 296 5.12 6.97 -28.89
CA GLU A 296 4.42 7.61 -30.01
C GLU A 296 3.06 6.94 -30.30
N ALA A 297 3.04 5.61 -30.45
CA ALA A 297 1.80 4.87 -30.71
C ALA A 297 0.81 4.99 -29.54
N THR A 298 1.32 4.90 -28.30
CA THR A 298 0.54 5.07 -27.08
C THR A 298 -0.09 6.46 -27.01
N LEU A 299 0.70 7.51 -27.27
CA LEU A 299 0.22 8.89 -27.28
C LEU A 299 -0.85 9.13 -28.36
N ALA A 300 -0.64 8.61 -29.57
CA ALA A 300 -1.60 8.73 -30.66
C ALA A 300 -2.95 8.07 -30.31
N ALA A 301 -2.90 6.85 -29.74
CA ALA A 301 -4.08 6.12 -29.31
C ALA A 301 -4.80 6.82 -28.14
N ALA A 302 -4.05 7.28 -27.14
CA ALA A 302 -4.59 8.05 -26.02
C ALA A 302 -5.29 9.32 -26.50
N ASN A 303 -4.69 10.06 -27.44
CA ASN A 303 -5.30 11.27 -28.00
C ASN A 303 -6.66 10.98 -28.66
N SER A 304 -6.72 9.97 -29.53
CA SER A 304 -7.97 9.59 -30.19
C SER A 304 -9.05 9.15 -29.20
N LEU A 305 -8.67 8.38 -28.18
CA LEU A 305 -9.60 7.91 -27.15
C LEU A 305 -10.15 9.08 -26.33
N PHE A 306 -9.28 9.96 -25.82
CA PHE A 306 -9.72 11.05 -24.97
C PHE A 306 -10.49 12.15 -25.71
N ASP A 307 -10.23 12.40 -27.00
CA ASP A 307 -11.11 13.27 -27.80
C ASP A 307 -12.54 12.70 -27.88
N THR A 308 -12.66 11.37 -28.00
CA THR A 308 -13.96 10.68 -27.99
C THR A 308 -14.64 10.77 -26.62
N ILE A 309 -13.89 10.57 -25.54
CA ILE A 309 -14.40 10.67 -24.16
C ILE A 309 -14.90 12.10 -23.89
N MET A 310 -14.08 13.10 -24.18
CA MET A 310 -14.41 14.50 -23.90
C MET A 310 -15.61 14.99 -24.71
N ALA A 311 -15.76 14.53 -25.97
CA ALA A 311 -16.95 14.82 -26.76
C ALA A 311 -18.24 14.26 -26.11
N GLN A 312 -18.18 13.08 -25.48
CA GLN A 312 -19.32 12.48 -24.78
C GLN A 312 -19.66 13.19 -23.46
N LEU A 313 -18.65 13.77 -22.80
CA LEU A 313 -18.80 14.43 -21.50
C LEU A 313 -18.97 15.95 -21.61
N ALA A 314 -18.91 16.53 -22.81
CA ALA A 314 -18.89 17.98 -23.05
C ALA A 314 -20.06 18.76 -22.41
N GLN A 315 -21.23 18.14 -22.24
CA GLN A 315 -22.44 18.76 -21.71
C GLN A 315 -22.72 18.43 -20.22
N THR A 316 -21.77 17.81 -19.54
CA THR A 316 -21.88 17.51 -18.10
C THR A 316 -21.68 18.77 -17.26
N LYS A 317 -22.26 18.81 -16.06
CA LYS A 317 -22.14 19.95 -15.13
C LYS A 317 -20.75 20.10 -14.51
N GLY A 318 -20.01 19.00 -14.48
CA GLY A 318 -18.65 18.88 -13.98
C GLY A 318 -18.14 17.46 -14.25
N ILE A 319 -16.83 17.24 -14.09
CA ILE A 319 -16.20 15.93 -14.28
C ILE A 319 -15.44 15.52 -13.02
N ILE A 320 -15.60 14.27 -12.60
CA ILE A 320 -14.71 13.59 -11.67
C ILE A 320 -13.64 12.89 -12.50
N VAL A 321 -12.38 13.23 -12.29
CA VAL A 321 -11.23 12.53 -12.89
C VAL A 321 -10.56 11.73 -11.79
N ASP A 322 -10.66 10.41 -11.85
CA ASP A 322 -10.14 9.49 -10.85
C ASP A 322 -8.81 8.87 -11.31
N VAL A 323 -7.72 9.26 -10.65
CA VAL A 323 -6.38 8.71 -10.84
C VAL A 323 -5.87 8.02 -9.59
N ARG A 324 -6.78 7.65 -8.66
CA ARG A 324 -6.39 7.06 -7.37
C ARG A 324 -5.55 5.79 -7.56
N ASN A 325 -5.84 4.95 -8.56
CA ASN A 325 -5.10 3.72 -8.84
C ASN A 325 -4.08 3.87 -9.99
N ASN A 326 -3.70 5.09 -10.36
CA ASN A 326 -2.90 5.32 -11.56
C ASN A 326 -1.44 4.87 -11.37
N GLN A 327 -0.99 3.93 -12.20
CA GLN A 327 0.32 3.27 -12.11
C GLN A 327 1.45 3.97 -12.87
N GLY A 328 1.25 5.20 -13.35
CA GLY A 328 2.27 5.91 -14.13
C GLY A 328 2.21 5.58 -15.62
N GLY A 329 3.33 5.68 -16.33
CA GLY A 329 3.43 5.57 -17.79
C GLY A 329 4.24 6.74 -18.35
N TYR A 330 3.76 7.37 -19.43
CA TYR A 330 4.50 8.44 -20.11
C TYR A 330 4.03 9.85 -19.73
N ASP A 331 4.99 10.75 -19.48
CA ASP A 331 4.74 12.19 -19.24
C ASP A 331 3.95 12.84 -20.38
N SER A 332 4.25 12.45 -21.62
CA SER A 332 3.61 12.98 -22.82
C SER A 332 2.11 12.67 -22.87
N VAL A 333 1.72 11.46 -22.49
CA VAL A 333 0.32 11.03 -22.38
C VAL A 333 -0.39 11.83 -21.31
N SER A 334 0.26 12.03 -20.16
CA SER A 334 -0.25 12.83 -19.05
C SER A 334 -0.54 14.28 -19.47
N LEU A 335 0.43 14.93 -20.12
CA LEU A 335 0.27 16.29 -20.63
C LEU A 335 -0.81 16.35 -21.71
N ALA A 336 -0.85 15.40 -22.63
CA ALA A 336 -1.85 15.36 -23.68
C ALA A 336 -3.27 15.23 -23.12
N ILE A 337 -3.50 14.34 -22.15
CA ILE A 337 -4.81 14.22 -21.50
C ILE A 337 -5.18 15.53 -20.79
N ALA A 338 -4.26 16.11 -20.02
CA ALA A 338 -4.50 17.36 -19.28
C ALA A 338 -4.81 18.56 -20.21
N GLN A 339 -4.26 18.60 -21.42
CA GLN A 339 -4.55 19.68 -22.41
C GLN A 339 -6.04 19.83 -22.72
N ARG A 340 -6.85 18.76 -22.59
CA ARG A 340 -8.30 18.81 -22.81
C ARG A 340 -9.07 19.61 -21.76
N PHE A 341 -8.39 20.05 -20.71
CA PHE A 341 -8.92 20.93 -19.67
C PHE A 341 -8.27 22.32 -19.69
N ASN A 342 -7.35 22.59 -20.62
CA ASN A 342 -6.54 23.81 -20.66
C ASN A 342 -6.86 24.70 -21.86
N GLN A 343 -7.10 26.00 -21.61
CA GLN A 343 -7.40 26.98 -22.67
C GLN A 343 -6.19 27.77 -23.16
N THR A 344 -5.09 27.83 -22.39
CA THR A 344 -3.97 28.75 -22.67
C THR A 344 -2.62 28.10 -22.47
N ASP A 345 -1.66 28.44 -23.32
CA ASP A 345 -0.28 27.98 -23.19
C ASP A 345 0.35 28.48 -21.88
N HIS A 346 0.89 27.56 -21.08
CA HIS A 346 1.66 27.92 -19.88
C HIS A 346 2.58 26.79 -19.42
N ALA A 347 3.62 27.14 -18.66
CA ALA A 347 4.54 26.19 -18.05
C ALA A 347 3.91 25.52 -16.82
N VAL A 348 4.12 24.22 -16.69
CA VAL A 348 3.56 23.39 -15.62
C VAL A 348 4.63 22.89 -14.68
N PHE A 349 5.70 22.31 -15.23
CA PHE A 349 6.80 21.80 -14.43
C PHE A 349 8.11 21.86 -15.21
N TYR A 350 9.19 21.67 -14.47
CA TYR A 350 10.52 21.51 -15.00
C TYR A 350 11.12 20.21 -14.49
N LYS A 351 11.99 19.60 -15.29
CA LYS A 351 12.78 18.45 -14.88
C LYS A 351 14.23 18.56 -15.32
N GLN A 352 15.13 17.97 -14.55
CA GLN A 352 16.57 18.01 -14.82
C GLN A 352 17.29 16.90 -14.05
N ALA A 353 18.22 16.20 -14.69
CA ALA A 353 19.17 15.37 -13.96
C ALA A 353 20.02 16.24 -13.02
N LYS A 354 20.01 15.93 -11.72
CA LYS A 354 20.83 16.60 -10.71
C LYS A 354 21.50 15.56 -9.84
N THR A 355 22.75 15.27 -10.14
CA THR A 355 23.51 14.16 -9.55
C THR A 355 24.88 14.64 -9.08
N LYS A 356 25.69 13.75 -8.47
CA LYS A 356 27.08 14.11 -8.07
C LYS A 356 27.98 14.34 -9.27
N THR A 357 27.71 13.65 -10.38
CA THR A 357 28.49 13.73 -11.62
C THR A 357 28.18 14.98 -12.43
N GLY A 358 27.02 15.62 -12.22
CA GLY A 358 26.73 16.90 -12.83
C GLY A 358 25.25 17.24 -12.89
N THR A 359 24.95 18.27 -13.68
CA THR A 359 23.60 18.74 -13.92
C THR A 359 23.30 18.67 -15.41
N GLY A 360 22.25 17.92 -15.78
CA GLY A 360 21.80 17.76 -17.15
C GLY A 360 21.11 19.00 -17.71
N ASP A 361 20.57 18.90 -18.93
CA ASP A 361 19.80 19.99 -19.53
C ASP A 361 18.48 20.20 -18.76
N LEU A 362 18.13 21.48 -18.55
CA LEU A 362 16.86 21.85 -17.92
C LEU A 362 15.73 21.74 -18.95
N LEU A 363 14.74 20.90 -18.65
CA LEU A 363 13.58 20.68 -19.51
C LEU A 363 12.36 21.41 -18.92
N GLU A 364 11.81 22.37 -19.68
CA GLU A 364 10.54 23.04 -19.35
C GLU A 364 9.38 22.29 -20.04
N ARG A 365 8.34 21.95 -19.28
CA ARG A 365 7.15 21.26 -19.78
C ARG A 365 5.92 22.15 -19.68
N LYS A 366 5.13 22.18 -20.75
CA LYS A 366 4.01 23.11 -20.95
C LYS A 366 2.72 22.36 -21.24
N LEU A 367 1.61 22.97 -20.86
CA LEU A 367 0.31 22.64 -21.44
C LEU A 367 0.02 23.62 -22.56
N ASN A 368 -0.33 23.09 -23.73
CA ASN A 368 -0.82 23.87 -24.85
C ASN A 368 -2.31 24.13 -24.69
N GLY A 369 -2.76 25.31 -25.08
CA GLY A 369 -4.17 25.72 -25.03
C GLY A 369 -5.00 25.04 -26.11
N ARG A 370 -6.22 24.67 -25.75
CA ARG A 370 -7.23 24.10 -26.65
C ARG A 370 -8.49 24.95 -26.66
N SER A 371 -9.02 25.22 -27.85
CA SER A 371 -10.27 25.97 -28.01
C SER A 371 -11.50 25.19 -27.56
N ASP A 372 -11.42 23.86 -27.55
CA ASP A 372 -12.46 22.91 -27.14
C ASP A 372 -12.26 22.40 -25.70
N ALA A 373 -11.40 23.04 -24.91
CA ALA A 373 -11.11 22.61 -23.54
C ALA A 373 -12.35 22.64 -22.63
N TYR A 374 -12.45 21.65 -21.75
CA TYR A 374 -13.51 21.56 -20.74
C TYR A 374 -13.24 22.50 -19.56
N THR A 375 -14.14 23.47 -19.37
CA THR A 375 -13.98 24.56 -18.39
C THR A 375 -14.90 24.48 -17.17
N ASN A 376 -15.86 23.55 -17.15
CA ASN A 376 -16.71 23.34 -15.97
C ASN A 376 -15.88 22.73 -14.82
N PRO A 377 -16.39 22.73 -13.57
CA PRO A 377 -15.64 22.23 -12.42
C PRO A 377 -15.15 20.79 -12.60
N VAL A 378 -13.90 20.54 -12.18
CA VAL A 378 -13.25 19.23 -12.23
C VAL A 378 -12.79 18.82 -10.83
N TYR A 379 -13.16 17.62 -10.39
CA TYR A 379 -12.66 17.04 -9.14
C TYR A 379 -11.67 15.93 -9.47
N LEU A 380 -10.39 16.18 -9.19
CA LEU A 380 -9.29 15.25 -9.44
C LEU A 380 -9.05 14.39 -8.20
N LEU A 381 -9.27 13.08 -8.31
CA LEU A 381 -9.15 12.16 -7.20
C LEU A 381 -7.78 11.47 -7.19
N THR A 382 -7.05 11.57 -6.08
CA THR A 382 -5.69 11.01 -5.92
C THR A 382 -5.57 10.11 -4.70
N SER A 383 -4.59 9.22 -4.70
CA SER A 383 -4.22 8.41 -3.52
C SER A 383 -2.71 8.22 -3.43
N GLU A 384 -2.24 7.61 -2.34
CA GLU A 384 -0.83 7.25 -2.14
C GLU A 384 -0.31 6.22 -3.16
N VAL A 385 -1.18 5.67 -4.00
CA VAL A 385 -0.85 4.77 -5.13
C VAL A 385 -0.59 5.55 -6.43
N THR A 386 -1.18 6.74 -6.61
CA THR A 386 -0.96 7.57 -7.80
C THR A 386 0.53 7.89 -7.92
N VAL A 387 1.20 7.41 -8.98
CA VAL A 387 2.67 7.42 -9.09
C VAL A 387 3.16 7.89 -10.46
N SER A 388 4.41 8.38 -10.53
CA SER A 388 5.15 8.60 -11.78
C SER A 388 4.41 9.57 -12.73
N ALA A 389 4.21 9.23 -14.00
CA ALA A 389 3.44 10.06 -14.93
C ALA A 389 2.01 10.39 -14.42
N GLY A 390 1.42 9.54 -13.57
CA GLY A 390 0.17 9.87 -12.87
C GLY A 390 0.31 11.11 -11.98
N GLU A 391 1.46 11.31 -11.33
CA GLU A 391 1.77 12.52 -10.58
C GLU A 391 2.02 13.72 -11.51
N ILE A 392 2.64 13.50 -12.67
CA ILE A 392 2.80 14.55 -13.69
C ILE A 392 1.44 15.04 -14.20
N PHE A 393 0.49 14.14 -14.41
CA PHE A 393 -0.89 14.51 -14.70
C PHE A 393 -1.52 15.32 -13.56
N VAL A 394 -1.26 14.97 -12.30
CA VAL A 394 -1.74 15.74 -11.15
C VAL A 394 -1.14 17.15 -11.13
N ILE A 395 0.16 17.32 -11.36
CA ILE A 395 0.77 18.66 -11.46
C ILE A 395 0.12 19.47 -12.59
N ALA A 396 -0.04 18.85 -13.76
CA ALA A 396 -0.68 19.48 -14.92
C ALA A 396 -2.11 19.92 -14.63
N MET A 397 -2.93 19.05 -14.04
CA MET A 397 -4.32 19.38 -13.73
C MET A 397 -4.44 20.42 -12.61
N ARG A 398 -3.59 20.38 -11.57
CA ARG A 398 -3.60 21.37 -10.48
C ARG A 398 -3.23 22.79 -10.91
N SER A 399 -2.54 22.93 -12.04
CA SER A 399 -2.25 24.25 -12.62
C SER A 399 -3.51 24.96 -13.16
N LEU A 400 -4.64 24.23 -13.29
CA LEU A 400 -5.87 24.72 -13.87
C LEU A 400 -6.86 25.23 -12.81
N PRO A 401 -7.48 26.42 -12.99
CA PRO A 401 -8.29 27.07 -11.97
C PRO A 401 -9.60 26.35 -11.62
N GLN A 402 -10.12 25.52 -12.53
CA GLN A 402 -11.36 24.76 -12.33
C GLN A 402 -11.16 23.41 -11.64
N VAL A 403 -9.92 23.01 -11.35
CA VAL A 403 -9.58 21.70 -10.78
C VAL A 403 -9.47 21.77 -9.26
N THR A 404 -10.17 20.89 -8.55
CA THR A 404 -10.02 20.66 -7.11
C THR A 404 -9.51 19.24 -6.88
N GLN A 405 -8.31 19.11 -6.29
CA GLN A 405 -7.75 17.81 -5.91
C GLN A 405 -8.39 17.32 -4.59
N VAL A 406 -8.88 16.08 -4.57
CA VAL A 406 -9.54 15.44 -3.43
C VAL A 406 -8.94 14.04 -3.24
N GLY A 407 -8.74 13.61 -2.00
CA GLY A 407 -8.26 12.25 -1.73
C GLY A 407 -7.07 12.27 -0.79
N LYS A 408 -6.00 11.54 -1.12
CA LYS A 408 -4.74 11.56 -0.38
C LYS A 408 -3.58 12.07 -1.24
N GLU A 409 -2.47 12.37 -0.58
CA GLU A 409 -1.22 12.67 -1.25
C GLU A 409 -0.83 11.56 -2.22
N THR A 410 -0.17 11.90 -3.32
CA THR A 410 0.34 10.92 -4.28
C THR A 410 1.55 10.15 -3.72
N SER A 411 2.11 9.20 -4.45
CA SER A 411 3.18 8.32 -3.93
C SER A 411 4.49 9.06 -3.64
N GLY A 412 4.79 10.14 -4.38
CA GLY A 412 6.05 10.88 -4.28
C GLY A 412 7.20 10.16 -4.97
N ALA A 413 6.96 9.55 -6.12
CA ALA A 413 8.01 9.00 -6.98
C ALA A 413 7.80 9.56 -8.40
N LEU A 414 8.37 10.74 -8.64
CA LEU A 414 8.12 11.52 -9.86
C LEU A 414 9.19 11.33 -10.93
N SER A 415 10.43 11.02 -10.51
CA SER A 415 11.55 10.84 -11.45
C SER A 415 11.24 9.81 -12.52
N ASP A 416 11.64 10.05 -13.76
CA ASP A 416 11.71 8.96 -14.74
C ASP A 416 12.65 7.86 -14.24
N LEU A 417 12.39 6.63 -14.68
CA LEU A 417 13.26 5.47 -14.44
C LEU A 417 14.52 5.62 -15.29
N LYS A 418 15.67 5.81 -14.65
CA LYS A 418 16.96 5.65 -15.33
C LYS A 418 17.46 4.22 -15.21
N PHE A 419 17.46 3.52 -16.34
CA PHE A 419 17.95 2.15 -16.48
C PHE A 419 19.46 2.07 -16.58
N PHE A 420 20.03 1.03 -15.99
CA PHE A 420 21.43 0.66 -16.11
C PHE A 420 21.58 -0.85 -16.29
N ASP A 421 22.36 -1.26 -17.29
CA ASP A 421 22.75 -2.66 -17.50
C ASP A 421 24.01 -2.98 -16.69
N ILE A 422 23.96 -4.07 -15.93
CA ILE A 422 25.06 -4.50 -15.08
C ILE A 422 25.86 -5.61 -15.80
N PRO A 423 27.20 -5.66 -15.72
CA PRO A 423 28.05 -6.66 -16.38
C PRO A 423 27.88 -8.14 -15.96
N ASN A 424 26.71 -8.53 -15.45
CA ASN A 424 26.35 -9.89 -15.02
C ASN A 424 24.88 -10.25 -15.38
N ASP A 425 24.35 -9.66 -16.44
CA ASP A 425 22.97 -9.81 -16.93
C ASP A 425 21.87 -9.30 -15.98
N TRP A 426 22.22 -8.41 -15.05
CA TRP A 426 21.24 -7.76 -14.19
C TRP A 426 20.92 -6.37 -14.74
N SER A 427 19.73 -5.87 -14.43
CA SER A 427 19.36 -4.49 -14.69
C SER A 427 18.93 -3.80 -13.40
N ILE A 428 19.22 -2.50 -13.34
CA ILE A 428 18.88 -1.65 -12.22
C ILE A 428 18.22 -0.38 -12.73
N THR A 429 17.22 0.09 -12.00
CA THR A 429 16.69 1.44 -12.20
C THR A 429 16.88 2.29 -10.96
N LEU A 430 17.03 3.60 -11.18
CA LEU A 430 17.08 4.59 -10.12
C LEU A 430 16.50 5.93 -10.56
N SER A 431 16.25 6.79 -9.58
CA SER A 431 15.76 8.15 -9.77
C SER A 431 16.92 9.15 -9.86
N ASN A 432 17.19 9.69 -11.05
CA ASN A 432 18.26 10.67 -11.29
C ASN A 432 17.76 12.07 -11.69
N GLU A 433 16.47 12.21 -12.00
CA GLU A 433 15.87 13.48 -12.43
C GLU A 433 15.06 14.12 -11.30
N VAL A 434 15.28 15.42 -11.11
CA VAL A 434 14.61 16.23 -10.11
C VAL A 434 13.52 17.06 -10.80
N TYR A 435 12.31 17.02 -10.23
CA TYR A 435 11.11 17.66 -10.78
C TYR A 435 10.63 18.79 -9.87
N TRP A 436 10.27 19.93 -10.44
CA TRP A 436 9.61 21.00 -9.69
C TRP A 436 8.51 21.67 -10.50
N THR A 437 7.46 22.09 -9.81
CA THR A 437 6.34 22.83 -10.40
C THR A 437 6.77 24.22 -10.86
N SER A 438 5.92 24.88 -11.65
CA SER A 438 6.17 26.25 -12.12
C SER A 438 6.24 27.30 -11.00
N ASP A 439 5.66 27.01 -9.83
CA ASP A 439 5.80 27.78 -8.59
C ASP A 439 6.90 27.26 -7.64
N ASN A 440 7.82 26.44 -8.18
CA ASN A 440 9.04 25.95 -7.51
C ASN A 440 8.77 25.06 -6.28
N GLN A 441 7.73 24.24 -6.33
CA GLN A 441 7.43 23.19 -5.35
C GLN A 441 8.01 21.84 -5.79
N TYR A 442 8.38 21.02 -4.82
CA TYR A 442 9.01 19.71 -5.01
C TYR A 442 8.29 18.66 -4.15
N PHE A 443 8.03 17.47 -4.73
CA PHE A 443 7.12 16.48 -4.14
C PHE A 443 7.65 15.04 -4.11
N GLU A 444 8.89 14.79 -4.53
CA GLU A 444 9.51 13.47 -4.36
C GLU A 444 9.56 13.10 -2.86
N LYS A 445 9.44 11.81 -2.54
CA LYS A 445 9.22 11.22 -1.20
C LYS A 445 7.90 11.59 -0.52
N THR A 446 7.48 12.87 -0.60
CA THR A 446 6.30 13.35 0.12
C THR A 446 5.00 13.01 -0.58
N GLY A 447 4.99 13.11 -1.92
CA GLY A 447 3.77 13.12 -2.71
C GLY A 447 3.15 14.51 -2.79
N ILE A 448 2.21 14.66 -3.73
CA ILE A 448 1.49 15.89 -4.04
C ILE A 448 0.23 15.96 -3.15
N PRO A 449 0.16 16.85 -2.14
CA PRO A 449 -0.94 16.87 -1.19
C PRO A 449 -2.25 17.40 -1.81
N PRO A 450 -3.41 16.83 -1.46
CA PRO A 450 -4.70 17.26 -1.96
C PRO A 450 -5.20 18.53 -1.26
N ALA A 451 -6.07 19.28 -1.95
CA ALA A 451 -6.77 20.41 -1.34
C ALA A 451 -7.78 19.94 -0.29
N VAL A 452 -8.35 18.74 -0.46
CA VAL A 452 -9.29 18.11 0.47
C VAL A 452 -8.84 16.69 0.77
N SER A 453 -8.42 16.43 2.01
CA SER A 453 -7.97 15.11 2.44
C SER A 453 -9.14 14.18 2.75
N ILE A 454 -9.32 13.13 1.96
CA ILE A 454 -10.30 12.04 2.16
C ILE A 454 -9.57 10.71 1.89
N PRO A 455 -9.69 9.69 2.77
CA PRO A 455 -9.09 8.39 2.50
C PRO A 455 -9.52 7.83 1.14
N ALA A 456 -8.56 7.30 0.39
CA ALA A 456 -8.81 6.51 -0.81
C ALA A 456 -8.62 5.02 -0.47
N PHE A 457 -9.39 4.14 -1.12
CA PHE A 457 -9.27 2.69 -0.97
C PHE A 457 -9.41 2.17 0.48
N SER A 458 -10.30 2.78 1.26
CA SER A 458 -10.59 2.22 2.59
C SER A 458 -11.29 0.86 2.43
N VAL A 459 -10.97 -0.09 3.31
CA VAL A 459 -11.68 -1.38 3.37
C VAL A 459 -13.18 -1.18 3.61
N ASP A 460 -13.56 -0.10 4.30
CA ASP A 460 -14.96 0.25 4.53
C ASP A 460 -15.66 0.71 3.24
N ASP A 461 -14.99 1.50 2.40
CA ASP A 461 -15.49 1.91 1.08
C ASP A 461 -15.77 0.68 0.20
N LEU A 462 -14.85 -0.29 0.23
CA LEU A 462 -15.01 -1.58 -0.44
C LEU A 462 -16.23 -2.36 0.07
N LYS A 463 -16.35 -2.53 1.39
CA LYS A 463 -17.48 -3.23 2.02
C LYS A 463 -18.83 -2.55 1.76
N MET A 464 -18.83 -1.23 1.68
CA MET A 464 -20.03 -0.44 1.40
C MET A 464 -20.33 -0.31 -0.10
N GLY A 465 -19.44 -0.77 -0.98
CA GLY A 465 -19.58 -0.65 -2.43
C GLY A 465 -19.65 0.81 -2.91
N ARG A 466 -18.92 1.72 -2.26
CA ARG A 466 -18.97 3.17 -2.54
C ARG A 466 -17.62 3.83 -2.27
N PHE A 467 -17.37 5.00 -2.86
CA PHE A 467 -16.16 5.79 -2.57
C PHE A 467 -16.49 7.12 -1.91
N GLN A 468 -15.91 7.38 -0.73
CA GLN A 468 -16.07 8.66 -0.03
C GLN A 468 -15.62 9.85 -0.88
N THR A 469 -14.58 9.68 -1.69
CA THR A 469 -14.09 10.71 -2.62
C THR A 469 -15.11 11.03 -3.73
N TYR A 470 -15.82 10.03 -4.25
CA TYR A 470 -16.88 10.23 -5.24
C TYR A 470 -18.07 10.94 -4.62
N ASP A 471 -18.50 10.50 -3.44
CA ASP A 471 -19.61 11.10 -2.72
C ASP A 471 -19.36 12.57 -2.39
N TYR A 472 -18.13 12.90 -1.98
CA TYR A 472 -17.71 14.29 -1.77
C TYR A 472 -17.83 15.12 -3.06
N ALA A 473 -17.22 14.64 -4.15
CA ALA A 473 -17.21 15.37 -5.42
C ALA A 473 -18.62 15.55 -6.00
N LEU A 474 -19.45 14.51 -5.95
CA LEU A 474 -20.84 14.58 -6.39
C LEU A 474 -21.65 15.57 -5.55
N LYS A 475 -21.50 15.55 -4.23
CA LYS A 475 -22.15 16.52 -3.34
C LYS A 475 -21.71 17.95 -3.67
N ALA A 476 -20.43 18.16 -3.92
CA ALA A 476 -19.89 19.47 -4.29
C ALA A 476 -20.38 19.94 -5.67
N LEU A 477 -20.68 19.01 -6.58
CA LEU A 477 -21.33 19.24 -7.88
C LEU A 477 -22.87 19.34 -7.80
N GLY A 478 -23.42 19.45 -6.59
CA GLY A 478 -24.85 19.68 -6.39
C GLY A 478 -25.72 18.43 -6.43
N ARG A 479 -25.15 17.22 -6.27
CA ARG A 479 -25.94 16.04 -5.90
C ARG A 479 -26.67 16.36 -4.60
N THR A 480 -28.00 16.42 -4.65
CA THR A 480 -28.80 16.45 -3.44
C THR A 480 -28.48 15.17 -2.69
N SER A 481 -27.88 15.27 -1.50
CA SER A 481 -27.66 14.09 -0.65
C SER A 481 -28.96 13.31 -0.55
N ASP A 482 -28.89 12.00 -0.34
CA ASP A 482 -30.06 11.25 0.11
C ASP A 482 -30.76 12.05 1.20
N LYS A 483 -32.10 12.17 1.11
CA LYS A 483 -32.92 13.01 1.99
C LYS A 483 -32.41 12.90 3.43
N THR A 484 -32.05 14.02 4.03
CA THR A 484 -31.71 14.07 5.46
C THR A 484 -32.90 13.52 6.22
N LEU A 485 -32.70 12.40 6.93
CA LEU A 485 -33.76 11.80 7.74
C LEU A 485 -33.91 12.63 9.01
N SER A 486 -35.14 12.98 9.36
CA SER A 486 -35.47 13.36 10.73
C SER A 486 -35.23 12.17 11.68
N GLU A 487 -35.03 12.45 12.97
CA GLU A 487 -34.89 11.38 13.98
C GLU A 487 -36.07 10.39 13.93
N ALA A 488 -37.29 10.88 13.74
CA ALA A 488 -38.47 10.04 13.60
C ALA A 488 -38.40 9.10 12.38
N GLU A 489 -37.94 9.60 11.22
CA GLU A 489 -37.77 8.77 10.02
C GLU A 489 -36.63 7.76 10.20
N PHE A 490 -35.54 8.16 10.87
CA PHE A 490 -34.44 7.26 11.23
C PHE A 490 -34.93 6.12 12.14
N GLU A 491 -35.62 6.45 13.25
CA GLU A 491 -36.18 5.48 14.19
C GLU A 491 -37.19 4.54 13.54
N GLN A 492 -38.04 5.07 12.65
CA GLN A 492 -39.01 4.25 11.91
C GLN A 492 -38.29 3.25 11.00
N LYS A 493 -37.24 3.69 10.29
CA LYS A 493 -36.42 2.80 9.46
C LYS A 493 -35.70 1.74 10.28
N ILE A 494 -35.08 2.13 11.41
CA ILE A 494 -34.43 1.18 12.33
C ILE A 494 -35.46 0.15 12.83
N SER A 495 -36.65 0.58 13.23
CA SER A 495 -37.70 -0.33 13.69
C SER A 495 -38.16 -1.28 12.59
N GLN A 496 -38.30 -0.80 11.34
CA GLN A 496 -38.63 -1.63 10.19
C GLN A 496 -37.54 -2.68 9.92
N LEU A 497 -36.27 -2.27 9.90
CA LEU A 497 -35.13 -3.16 9.68
C LEU A 497 -35.00 -4.18 10.82
N SER A 498 -35.14 -3.75 12.07
CA SER A 498 -35.12 -4.63 13.25
C SER A 498 -36.21 -5.70 13.16
N ASN A 499 -37.43 -5.32 12.76
CA ASN A 499 -38.53 -6.26 12.57
C ASN A 499 -38.27 -7.22 11.40
N GLN A 500 -37.76 -6.72 10.28
CA GLN A 500 -37.41 -7.54 9.11
C GLN A 500 -36.32 -8.56 9.42
N ALA A 501 -35.30 -8.15 10.19
CA ALA A 501 -34.19 -9.00 10.60
C ALA A 501 -34.47 -9.81 11.88
N ASN A 502 -35.70 -9.75 12.41
CA ASN A 502 -36.10 -10.41 13.67
C ASN A 502 -35.18 -10.08 14.87
N ILE A 503 -34.57 -8.89 14.88
CA ILE A 503 -33.74 -8.39 15.99
C ILE A 503 -34.65 -7.92 17.11
N LYS A 504 -34.56 -8.57 18.27
CA LYS A 504 -35.43 -8.33 19.43
C LYS A 504 -35.08 -7.09 20.24
N ASN A 505 -33.78 -6.77 20.32
CA ASN A 505 -33.22 -5.75 21.19
C ASN A 505 -32.06 -5.06 20.47
N MET A 506 -32.05 -3.73 20.46
CA MET A 506 -30.97 -2.95 19.89
C MET A 506 -30.76 -1.67 20.70
N SER A 507 -29.53 -1.23 20.84
CA SER A 507 -29.19 0.04 21.49
C SER A 507 -28.25 0.81 20.57
N ILE A 508 -28.61 2.05 20.24
CA ILE A 508 -27.88 2.89 19.30
C ILE A 508 -27.44 4.15 20.02
N SER A 509 -26.16 4.50 19.88
CA SER A 509 -25.61 5.80 20.26
C SER A 509 -24.81 6.37 19.08
N VAL A 510 -25.00 7.66 18.77
CA VAL A 510 -24.29 8.35 17.69
C VAL A 510 -23.45 9.46 18.29
N ILE A 511 -22.16 9.47 17.95
CA ILE A 511 -21.19 10.44 18.43
C ILE A 511 -20.82 11.36 17.28
N LYS A 512 -20.83 12.67 17.54
CA LYS A 512 -20.33 13.67 16.61
C LYS A 512 -19.64 14.76 17.41
N ASP A 513 -18.46 15.19 16.94
CA ASP A 513 -17.68 16.27 17.56
C ASP A 513 -17.41 16.03 19.06
N ASN A 514 -17.10 14.78 19.44
CA ASN A 514 -16.87 14.32 20.82
C ASN A 514 -18.09 14.44 21.75
N GLU A 515 -19.30 14.52 21.20
CA GLU A 515 -20.55 14.56 21.93
C GLU A 515 -21.50 13.47 21.45
N ILE A 516 -22.29 12.92 22.37
CA ILE A 516 -23.40 12.03 22.02
C ILE A 516 -24.52 12.91 21.48
N VAL A 517 -24.82 12.79 20.18
CA VAL A 517 -25.85 13.59 19.50
C VAL A 517 -27.18 12.85 19.36
N TYR A 518 -27.19 11.54 19.61
CA TYR A 518 -28.39 10.71 19.63
C TYR A 518 -28.12 9.44 20.44
N GLU A 519 -29.08 9.01 21.26
CA GLU A 519 -29.07 7.71 21.93
C GLU A 519 -30.48 7.17 22.11
N LYS A 520 -30.69 5.88 21.78
CA LYS A 520 -31.99 5.22 21.98
C LYS A 520 -31.86 3.70 22.01
N GLY A 521 -32.68 3.07 22.85
CA GLY A 521 -32.93 1.63 22.80
C GLY A 521 -34.21 1.29 22.04
N PHE A 522 -34.18 0.16 21.34
CA PHE A 522 -35.27 -0.39 20.54
C PHE A 522 -35.56 -1.82 20.98
N GLY A 523 -36.84 -2.15 21.09
CA GLY A 523 -37.28 -3.48 21.53
C GLY A 523 -37.39 -3.62 23.05
N MET A 524 -37.62 -4.86 23.49
CA MET A 524 -37.87 -5.18 24.89
C MET A 524 -37.13 -6.46 25.26
N ASN A 525 -36.55 -6.48 26.45
CA ASN A 525 -35.88 -7.63 27.00
C ASN A 525 -36.88 -8.76 27.17
N ALA A 526 -36.71 -9.86 26.43
CA ALA A 526 -37.65 -10.97 26.44
C ALA A 526 -37.71 -11.72 27.78
N ARG A 527 -36.70 -11.58 28.65
CA ARG A 527 -36.62 -12.25 29.95
C ARG A 527 -37.16 -11.38 31.08
N THR A 528 -36.76 -10.11 31.14
CA THR A 528 -37.18 -9.18 32.20
C THR A 528 -38.47 -8.43 31.87
N GLY A 529 -38.81 -8.33 30.57
CA GLY A 529 -39.90 -7.49 30.08
C GLY A 529 -39.57 -5.99 30.10
N GLU A 530 -38.34 -5.60 30.40
CA GLU A 530 -37.92 -4.20 30.43
C GLU A 530 -37.66 -3.66 29.02
N ALA A 531 -37.96 -2.37 28.80
CA ALA A 531 -37.62 -1.72 27.54
C ALA A 531 -36.10 -1.62 27.38
N THR A 532 -35.59 -1.91 26.18
CA THR A 532 -34.17 -1.68 25.89
C THR A 532 -33.87 -0.18 25.92
N SER A 533 -32.73 0.19 26.50
CA SER A 533 -32.28 1.57 26.66
C SER A 533 -30.82 1.73 26.21
N PRO A 534 -30.29 2.97 26.12
CA PRO A 534 -28.86 3.21 25.95
C PRO A 534 -27.97 2.56 27.03
N GLN A 535 -28.52 2.27 28.20
CA GLN A 535 -27.84 1.65 29.35
C GLN A 535 -28.02 0.12 29.43
N SER A 536 -28.85 -0.48 28.56
CA SER A 536 -28.98 -1.94 28.52
C SER A 536 -27.64 -2.59 28.18
N GLU A 537 -27.33 -3.69 28.87
CA GLU A 537 -26.02 -4.33 28.78
C GLU A 537 -26.02 -5.42 27.71
N PHE A 538 -24.99 -5.42 26.88
CA PHE A 538 -24.79 -6.38 25.81
C PHE A 538 -23.37 -6.96 25.90
N TYR A 539 -23.24 -8.24 25.57
CA TYR A 539 -21.92 -8.82 25.29
C TYR A 539 -21.29 -8.12 24.09
N LEU A 540 -20.02 -7.76 24.24
CA LEU A 540 -19.28 -7.03 23.22
C LEU A 540 -18.62 -7.92 22.18
N GLY A 541 -18.42 -9.21 22.49
CA GLY A 541 -17.61 -10.10 21.66
C GLY A 541 -16.23 -9.48 21.43
N SER A 542 -15.70 -9.55 20.21
CA SER A 542 -14.35 -9.07 19.88
C SER A 542 -14.10 -7.59 20.14
N VAL A 543 -15.13 -6.75 20.33
CA VAL A 543 -14.94 -5.36 20.77
C VAL A 543 -14.25 -5.31 22.15
N SER A 544 -14.37 -6.36 22.97
CA SER A 544 -13.70 -6.54 24.26
C SER A 544 -12.18 -6.34 24.19
N LYS A 545 -11.53 -6.75 23.08
CA LYS A 545 -10.08 -6.62 22.88
C LYS A 545 -9.61 -5.16 22.90
N THR A 546 -10.48 -4.23 22.51
CA THR A 546 -10.17 -2.79 22.60
C THR A 546 -10.08 -2.33 24.06
N LEU A 547 -10.94 -2.85 24.93
CA LEU A 547 -10.91 -2.57 26.37
C LEU A 547 -9.71 -3.25 27.03
N LEU A 548 -9.37 -4.48 26.62
CA LEU A 548 -8.13 -5.15 27.03
C LEU A 548 -6.89 -4.30 26.69
N GLY A 549 -6.78 -3.83 25.44
CA GLY A 549 -5.67 -2.99 25.00
C GLY A 549 -5.59 -1.67 25.79
N ALA A 550 -6.72 -1.03 26.03
CA ALA A 550 -6.82 0.15 26.89
C ALA A 550 -6.36 -0.12 28.34
N THR A 551 -6.75 -1.25 28.92
CA THR A 551 -6.33 -1.63 30.26
C THR A 551 -4.83 -1.93 30.32
N ILE A 552 -4.27 -2.67 29.35
CA ILE A 552 -2.82 -2.92 29.25
C ILE A 552 -2.05 -1.61 29.13
N ALA A 553 -2.47 -0.72 28.25
CA ALA A 553 -1.88 0.60 28.06
C ALA A 553 -1.88 1.41 29.37
N ALA A 554 -3.00 1.44 30.09
CA ALA A 554 -3.10 2.16 31.36
C ALA A 554 -2.25 1.50 32.47
N ALA A 555 -2.23 0.17 32.55
CA ALA A 555 -1.50 -0.57 33.58
C ALA A 555 0.02 -0.50 33.41
N LEU A 556 0.51 -0.41 32.17
CA LEU A 556 1.94 -0.41 31.83
C LEU A 556 2.48 0.96 31.46
N GLU A 557 1.75 2.06 31.71
CA GLU A 557 2.16 3.42 31.34
C GLU A 557 3.57 3.80 31.82
N ASN A 558 3.96 3.31 33.01
CA ASN A 558 5.27 3.58 33.61
C ASN A 558 6.30 2.46 33.38
N GLN A 559 5.96 1.41 32.61
CA GLN A 559 6.84 0.30 32.24
C GLN A 559 6.61 -0.11 30.76
N PRO A 560 6.65 0.82 29.79
CA PRO A 560 6.35 0.51 28.39
C PRO A 560 7.32 -0.51 27.78
N GLU A 561 8.55 -0.63 28.30
CA GLU A 561 9.54 -1.63 27.90
C GLU A 561 9.08 -3.09 28.12
N PHE A 562 8.11 -3.30 29.01
CA PHE A 562 7.54 -4.63 29.23
C PHE A 562 6.80 -5.15 28.00
N LEU A 563 6.27 -4.26 27.14
CA LEU A 563 5.60 -4.66 25.91
C LEU A 563 6.51 -5.49 24.98
N ASP A 564 7.81 -5.19 25.00
CA ASP A 564 8.81 -5.80 24.12
C ASP A 564 9.69 -6.83 24.84
N SER A 565 9.43 -7.07 26.13
CA SER A 565 10.13 -8.09 26.91
C SER A 565 9.64 -9.50 26.56
N ALA A 566 10.54 -10.48 26.60
CA ALA A 566 10.19 -11.89 26.45
C ALA A 566 9.19 -12.33 27.53
N LEU A 567 8.14 -13.06 27.15
CA LEU A 567 7.05 -13.44 28.07
C LEU A 567 7.29 -14.72 28.87
N GLN A 568 8.15 -15.62 28.41
CA GLN A 568 8.41 -16.90 29.10
C GLN A 568 8.71 -16.76 30.61
N PRO A 569 9.46 -15.76 31.11
CA PRO A 569 9.71 -15.59 32.54
C PRO A 569 8.48 -15.19 33.39
N VAL A 570 7.40 -14.73 32.76
CA VAL A 570 6.16 -14.28 33.43
C VAL A 570 5.06 -15.35 33.37
N LEU A 571 5.14 -16.27 32.40
CA LEU A 571 4.15 -17.32 32.23
C LEU A 571 4.32 -18.43 33.29
N PRO A 572 3.22 -18.97 33.84
CA PRO A 572 3.25 -20.06 34.82
C PRO A 572 3.46 -21.45 34.18
N PHE A 573 3.68 -21.51 32.86
CA PHE A 573 3.93 -22.71 32.07
C PHE A 573 5.02 -22.45 31.02
N VAL A 574 5.49 -23.51 30.36
CA VAL A 574 6.57 -23.44 29.37
C VAL A 574 5.99 -23.48 27.96
N ILE A 575 6.26 -22.46 27.14
CA ILE A 575 5.85 -22.47 25.72
C ILE A 575 6.82 -23.30 24.87
N ASP A 576 6.35 -23.83 23.74
CA ASP A 576 7.22 -24.50 22.78
C ASP A 576 8.23 -23.53 22.15
N ALA A 577 9.47 -23.58 22.63
CA ALA A 577 10.57 -22.75 22.14
C ALA A 577 10.93 -23.03 20.67
N ALA A 578 10.48 -24.15 20.07
CA ALA A 578 10.68 -24.39 18.64
C ALA A 578 9.83 -23.45 17.76
N GLN A 579 8.73 -22.90 18.28
CA GLN A 579 7.84 -22.01 17.55
C GLN A 579 8.26 -20.53 17.62
N PHE A 580 9.18 -20.19 18.52
CA PHE A 580 9.63 -18.82 18.75
C PHE A 580 11.15 -18.74 18.68
N ALA A 581 11.69 -18.01 17.70
CA ALA A 581 13.13 -17.93 17.51
C ALA A 581 13.82 -17.26 18.71
N GLN A 582 15.05 -17.67 19.03
CA GLN A 582 15.78 -17.12 20.19
C GLN A 582 16.03 -15.60 20.08
N ASP A 583 16.22 -15.11 18.85
CA ASP A 583 16.38 -13.69 18.50
C ASP A 583 15.04 -12.96 18.32
N ASN A 584 13.91 -13.67 18.45
CA ASN A 584 12.56 -13.12 18.30
C ASN A 584 11.58 -13.78 19.29
N PRO A 585 11.74 -13.54 20.61
CA PRO A 585 10.87 -14.14 21.61
C PRO A 585 9.43 -13.64 21.49
N LEU A 586 8.48 -14.40 22.04
CA LEU A 586 7.09 -13.97 22.17
C LEU A 586 6.98 -12.76 23.13
N THR A 587 6.33 -11.68 22.70
CA THR A 587 6.17 -10.43 23.47
C THR A 587 4.71 -10.04 23.70
N LEU A 588 4.43 -9.18 24.69
CA LEU A 588 3.06 -8.70 24.92
C LEU A 588 2.56 -7.82 23.78
N ARG A 589 3.45 -7.01 23.16
CA ARG A 589 3.13 -6.22 21.97
C ARG A 589 2.59 -7.12 20.86
N GLN A 590 3.31 -8.19 20.55
CA GLN A 590 2.93 -9.18 19.55
C GLN A 590 1.53 -9.77 19.78
N LEU A 591 1.17 -10.07 21.03
CA LEU A 591 -0.14 -10.61 21.37
C LEU A 591 -1.26 -9.60 21.09
N ILE A 592 -1.10 -8.33 21.52
CA ILE A 592 -2.14 -7.30 21.38
C ILE A 592 -2.19 -6.69 19.97
N THR A 593 -1.16 -6.89 19.14
CA THR A 593 -1.14 -6.47 17.72
C THR A 593 -1.48 -7.59 16.75
N HIS A 594 -1.83 -8.79 17.24
CA HIS A 594 -2.08 -9.97 16.41
C HIS A 594 -0.91 -10.35 15.49
N THR A 595 0.32 -10.19 15.98
CA THR A 595 1.55 -10.55 15.27
C THR A 595 2.38 -11.59 16.03
N SER A 596 1.81 -12.24 17.05
CA SER A 596 2.47 -13.29 17.85
C SER A 596 2.81 -14.54 17.07
N GLY A 597 2.16 -14.77 15.93
CA GLY A 597 2.25 -16.03 15.21
C GLY A 597 1.51 -17.18 15.89
N ILE A 598 0.72 -16.92 16.94
CA ILE A 598 -0.24 -17.88 17.50
C ILE A 598 -1.51 -17.81 16.65
N LEU A 599 -1.98 -18.97 16.19
CA LEU A 599 -3.17 -19.14 15.38
C LEU A 599 -4.26 -19.83 16.20
N ASP A 600 -5.52 -19.48 15.93
CA ASP A 600 -6.66 -20.09 16.60
C ASP A 600 -7.05 -21.40 15.88
N SER A 601 -7.10 -22.50 16.63
CA SER A 601 -7.86 -23.69 16.23
C SER A 601 -9.34 -23.41 16.47
N GLU A 602 -10.14 -23.34 15.40
CA GLU A 602 -11.57 -23.03 15.48
C GLU A 602 -12.31 -23.99 16.42
N GLN A 603 -12.05 -25.29 16.28
CA GLN A 603 -12.65 -26.31 17.15
C GLN A 603 -12.25 -26.09 18.61
N THR A 604 -10.96 -25.94 18.90
CA THR A 604 -10.48 -25.75 20.28
C THR A 604 -11.04 -24.48 20.91
N TYR A 605 -11.09 -23.39 20.13
CA TYR A 605 -11.64 -22.12 20.57
C TYR A 605 -13.14 -22.21 20.86
N LEU A 606 -13.94 -22.80 19.96
CA LEU A 606 -15.38 -22.95 20.18
C LEU A 606 -15.71 -23.92 21.33
N CYS A 607 -14.90 -24.98 21.53
CA CYS A 607 -15.05 -25.88 22.68
C CYS A 607 -14.68 -25.22 24.02
N SER A 608 -14.05 -24.04 24.04
CA SER A 608 -13.71 -23.31 25.27
C SER A 608 -14.90 -22.56 25.89
N TYR A 609 -16.03 -22.48 25.19
CA TYR A 609 -17.25 -21.88 25.70
C TYR A 609 -18.06 -22.87 26.55
N PHE A 610 -18.59 -22.39 27.67
CA PHE A 610 -19.35 -23.22 28.60
C PHE A 610 -20.51 -22.47 29.26
N THR A 611 -21.57 -23.17 29.64
CA THR A 611 -22.70 -22.58 30.37
C THR A 611 -22.27 -22.19 31.80
N TYR A 612 -22.75 -21.05 32.28
CA TYR A 612 -22.42 -20.56 33.62
C TYR A 612 -22.91 -21.51 34.73
N GLU A 613 -24.10 -22.10 34.57
CA GLU A 613 -24.78 -22.88 35.62
C GLU A 613 -24.05 -24.18 35.98
N ASN A 614 -23.57 -24.92 34.99
CA ASN A 614 -23.05 -26.28 35.18
C ASN A 614 -21.78 -26.60 34.38
N SER A 615 -21.15 -25.60 33.76
CA SER A 615 -19.92 -25.78 32.96
C SER A 615 -20.06 -26.75 31.79
N GLN A 616 -21.29 -26.95 31.30
CA GLN A 616 -21.54 -27.75 30.11
C GLN A 616 -20.98 -27.01 28.89
N SER A 617 -20.31 -27.73 27.97
CA SER A 617 -19.85 -27.10 26.73
C SER A 617 -21.03 -26.51 25.95
N LEU A 618 -20.90 -25.22 25.59
CA LEU A 618 -21.93 -24.53 24.81
C LEU A 618 -22.02 -25.11 23.40
N ALA A 619 -20.87 -25.46 22.81
CA ALA A 619 -20.81 -26.12 21.52
C ALA A 619 -21.47 -27.51 21.57
N SER A 620 -21.25 -28.33 22.60
CA SER A 620 -21.93 -29.63 22.70
C SER A 620 -23.46 -29.51 22.87
N LEU A 621 -23.96 -28.36 23.35
CA LEU A 621 -25.39 -28.09 23.45
C LEU A 621 -26.00 -27.61 22.13
N LEU A 622 -25.30 -26.76 21.39
CA LEU A 622 -25.84 -26.07 20.21
C LEU A 622 -25.38 -26.67 18.87
N ALA A 623 -24.25 -27.38 18.86
CA ALA A 623 -23.58 -27.95 17.70
C ALA A 623 -22.86 -29.28 18.07
N PRO A 624 -23.61 -30.33 18.47
CA PRO A 624 -23.04 -31.58 18.99
C PRO A 624 -22.09 -32.30 18.02
N GLU A 625 -22.22 -32.06 16.72
CA GLU A 625 -21.34 -32.56 15.66
C GLU A 625 -19.89 -32.06 15.77
N MET A 626 -19.63 -30.97 16.49
CA MET A 626 -18.28 -30.44 16.71
C MET A 626 -17.40 -31.32 17.58
N GLY A 627 -17.98 -32.31 18.29
CA GLY A 627 -17.22 -33.26 19.11
C GLY A 627 -16.55 -32.64 20.35
N CYS A 628 -17.07 -31.53 20.86
CA CYS A 628 -16.57 -30.90 22.09
C CYS A 628 -16.87 -31.76 23.34
N PRO A 629 -16.04 -31.68 24.40
CA PRO A 629 -16.27 -32.40 25.64
C PRO A 629 -17.60 -31.96 26.30
N GLU A 630 -18.28 -32.86 27.00
CA GLU A 630 -19.56 -32.52 27.64
C GLU A 630 -19.42 -31.40 28.69
N THR A 631 -18.30 -31.36 29.40
CA THR A 631 -17.97 -30.34 30.40
C THR A 631 -16.61 -29.73 30.11
N VAL A 632 -16.46 -28.44 30.44
CA VAL A 632 -15.27 -27.65 30.12
C VAL A 632 -14.55 -27.28 31.42
N SER A 633 -13.23 -27.49 31.47
CA SER A 633 -12.40 -27.02 32.58
C SER A 633 -12.34 -25.49 32.58
N GLN A 634 -12.47 -24.85 33.75
CA GLN A 634 -12.39 -23.40 33.89
C GLN A 634 -10.97 -22.90 34.19
N ASP A 635 -9.98 -23.79 34.18
CA ASP A 635 -8.59 -23.44 34.47
C ASP A 635 -7.91 -22.85 33.22
N GLU A 636 -7.81 -21.52 33.19
CA GLU A 636 -7.20 -20.76 32.10
C GLU A 636 -5.71 -21.09 31.92
N GLN A 637 -4.96 -21.31 33.01
CA GLN A 637 -3.55 -21.64 32.92
C GLN A 637 -3.35 -23.05 32.35
N LEU A 638 -4.22 -23.99 32.75
CA LEU A 638 -4.22 -25.33 32.17
C LEU A 638 -4.49 -25.26 30.67
N PHE A 639 -5.50 -24.51 30.23
CA PHE A 639 -5.81 -24.35 28.80
C PHE A 639 -4.60 -23.85 28.00
N PHE A 640 -3.96 -22.75 28.43
CA PHE A 640 -2.80 -22.23 27.71
C PHE A 640 -1.60 -23.17 27.77
N SER A 641 -1.40 -23.86 28.89
CA SER A 641 -0.33 -24.88 28.98
C SER A 641 -0.58 -26.04 28.02
N GLN A 642 -1.84 -26.47 27.83
CA GLN A 642 -2.19 -27.51 26.87
C GLN A 642 -2.07 -27.03 25.42
N TYR A 643 -2.32 -25.75 25.14
CA TYR A 643 -2.32 -25.20 23.78
C TYR A 643 -0.92 -24.80 23.29
N LEU A 644 -0.07 -24.26 24.17
CA LEU A 644 1.19 -23.60 23.80
C LEU A 644 2.44 -24.40 24.18
N SER A 645 2.32 -25.43 25.02
CA SER A 645 3.48 -26.27 25.39
C SER A 645 3.61 -27.44 24.40
N ALA A 646 4.84 -27.81 24.03
CA ALA A 646 5.10 -28.92 23.11
C ALA A 646 4.55 -30.29 23.57
N GLN A 647 4.25 -30.44 24.87
CA GLN A 647 3.68 -31.66 25.48
C GLN A 647 2.19 -31.53 25.82
N GLY A 648 1.57 -30.40 25.46
CA GLY A 648 0.17 -30.14 25.73
C GLY A 648 -0.75 -30.93 24.80
N GLU A 649 -1.91 -31.34 25.31
CA GLU A 649 -2.87 -32.15 24.54
C GLU A 649 -3.56 -31.36 23.41
N LEU A 650 -3.64 -30.03 23.53
CA LEU A 650 -4.22 -29.14 22.53
C LEU A 650 -3.16 -28.55 21.59
N HIS A 651 -1.90 -28.92 21.76
CA HIS A 651 -0.79 -28.40 20.99
C HIS A 651 -0.73 -29.06 19.60
N SER A 652 -0.80 -28.23 18.56
CA SER A 652 -0.62 -28.63 17.16
C SER A 652 0.40 -27.72 16.49
N HIS A 653 1.09 -28.23 15.46
CA HIS A 653 1.91 -27.37 14.60
C HIS A 653 1.05 -26.30 13.90
N GLU A 654 -0.22 -26.61 13.65
CA GLU A 654 -1.19 -25.69 13.03
C GLU A 654 -1.56 -24.50 13.93
N ASN A 655 -1.27 -24.57 15.24
CA ASN A 655 -1.49 -23.46 16.17
C ASN A 655 -0.48 -22.32 15.96
N PHE A 656 0.47 -22.45 15.03
CA PHE A 656 1.58 -21.52 14.87
C PHE A 656 1.82 -21.14 13.41
N ILE A 657 2.23 -19.89 13.18
CA ILE A 657 2.51 -19.34 11.86
C ILE A 657 3.75 -19.97 11.18
N THR A 658 4.59 -20.65 11.96
CA THR A 658 5.80 -21.35 11.50
C THR A 658 5.48 -22.42 10.46
N GLN A 659 4.26 -22.95 10.44
CA GLN A 659 3.79 -23.86 9.38
C GLN A 659 3.85 -23.25 7.98
N TYR A 660 3.81 -21.92 7.87
CA TYR A 660 3.94 -21.16 6.61
C TYR A 660 5.37 -20.68 6.35
N GLY A 661 6.36 -21.14 7.13
CA GLY A 661 7.75 -20.68 7.05
C GLY A 661 7.96 -19.26 7.58
N LEU A 662 6.97 -18.70 8.29
CA LEU A 662 7.02 -17.36 8.87
C LEU A 662 7.38 -17.41 10.35
N LYS A 663 7.98 -16.33 10.84
CA LYS A 663 8.22 -16.06 12.25
C LYS A 663 7.14 -15.14 12.82
N ASN A 664 7.03 -15.11 14.15
CA ASN A 664 6.31 -14.03 14.84
C ASN A 664 6.81 -12.65 14.37
N ASN A 665 5.92 -11.65 14.36
CA ASN A 665 6.10 -10.31 13.78
C ASN A 665 6.21 -10.22 12.25
N GLN A 666 6.17 -11.32 11.50
CA GLN A 666 6.20 -11.26 10.03
C GLN A 666 4.82 -11.19 9.37
N ALA A 667 3.75 -11.55 10.09
CA ALA A 667 2.38 -11.48 9.61
C ALA A 667 1.41 -10.96 10.69
N TYR A 668 0.35 -10.29 10.25
CA TYR A 668 -0.81 -9.95 11.07
C TYR A 668 -1.88 -11.02 10.86
N VAL A 669 -2.12 -11.87 11.86
CA VAL A 669 -3.18 -12.88 11.80
C VAL A 669 -4.02 -12.77 13.06
N TYR A 670 -5.30 -12.43 12.90
CA TYR A 670 -6.23 -12.27 14.00
C TYR A 670 -6.28 -13.56 14.85
N SER A 671 -6.08 -13.42 16.17
CA SER A 671 -6.13 -14.52 17.13
C SER A 671 -6.79 -14.09 18.44
N ASN A 672 -7.85 -14.82 18.79
CA ASN A 672 -8.54 -14.74 20.07
C ASN A 672 -7.66 -15.31 21.18
N ILE A 673 -7.01 -16.45 20.96
CA ILE A 673 -6.17 -17.13 21.95
C ILE A 673 -4.97 -16.24 22.33
N ALA A 674 -4.33 -15.59 21.36
CA ALA A 674 -3.25 -14.63 21.62
C ALA A 674 -3.73 -13.44 22.45
N SER A 675 -4.91 -12.91 22.16
CA SER A 675 -5.50 -11.80 22.90
C SER A 675 -5.83 -12.21 24.34
N ALA A 676 -6.39 -13.40 24.54
CA ALA A 676 -6.66 -13.93 25.87
C ALA A 676 -5.38 -14.12 26.68
N LEU A 677 -4.31 -14.64 26.05
CA LEU A 677 -3.01 -14.79 26.68
C LEU A 677 -2.44 -13.44 27.14
N ALA A 678 -2.69 -12.35 26.40
CA ALA A 678 -2.29 -11.00 26.83
C ALA A 678 -2.98 -10.58 28.13
N GLY A 679 -4.25 -10.98 28.33
CA GLY A 679 -4.98 -10.84 29.59
C GLY A 679 -4.25 -11.56 30.73
N LEU A 680 -4.00 -12.86 30.58
CA LEU A 680 -3.29 -13.66 31.59
C LEU A 680 -1.90 -13.08 31.91
N VAL A 681 -1.12 -12.68 30.89
CA VAL A 681 0.20 -12.07 31.07
C VAL A 681 0.13 -10.81 31.92
N LEU A 682 -0.88 -9.96 31.70
CA LEU A 682 -1.08 -8.75 32.50
C LEU A 682 -1.39 -9.12 33.96
N GLU A 683 -2.24 -10.12 34.18
CA GLU A 683 -2.58 -10.58 35.53
C GLU A 683 -1.35 -11.14 36.26
N GLN A 684 -0.54 -11.98 35.60
CA GLN A 684 0.69 -12.53 36.17
C GLN A 684 1.71 -11.42 36.48
N LYS A 685 1.84 -10.43 35.60
CA LYS A 685 2.76 -9.31 35.79
C LYS A 685 2.37 -8.40 36.96
N THR A 686 1.08 -8.18 37.17
CA THR A 686 0.57 -7.18 38.13
C THR A 686 0.07 -7.78 39.45
N GLY A 687 -0.27 -9.07 39.46
CA GLY A 687 -0.93 -9.75 40.58
C GLY A 687 -2.39 -9.33 40.80
N GLN A 688 -3.00 -8.59 39.87
CA GLN A 688 -4.40 -8.14 39.91
C GLN A 688 -5.16 -8.70 38.71
N SER A 689 -6.46 -8.98 38.88
CA SER A 689 -7.27 -9.49 37.77
C SER A 689 -7.53 -8.41 36.72
N LEU A 690 -7.75 -8.83 35.47
CA LEU A 690 -8.12 -7.94 34.37
C LEU A 690 -9.38 -7.13 34.72
N SER A 691 -10.35 -7.75 35.40
CA SER A 691 -11.57 -7.09 35.84
C SER A 691 -11.31 -5.97 36.85
N GLN A 692 -10.43 -6.20 37.83
CA GLN A 692 -10.01 -5.18 38.78
C GLN A 692 -9.28 -4.02 38.09
N LEU A 693 -8.29 -4.34 37.25
CA LEU A 693 -7.51 -3.35 36.52
C LEU A 693 -8.37 -2.51 35.59
N SER A 694 -9.24 -3.14 34.79
CA SER A 694 -10.11 -2.44 33.84
C SER A 694 -11.08 -1.53 34.57
N THR A 695 -11.67 -1.99 35.68
CA THR A 695 -12.56 -1.18 36.51
C THR A 695 -11.86 0.05 37.07
N GLN A 696 -10.67 -0.14 37.64
CA GLN A 696 -9.91 0.95 38.27
C GLN A 696 -9.35 1.95 37.26
N LEU A 697 -8.79 1.46 36.15
CA LEU A 697 -7.97 2.25 35.24
C LEU A 697 -8.75 2.78 34.03
N VAL A 698 -9.85 2.14 33.65
CA VAL A 698 -10.64 2.48 32.46
C VAL A 698 -12.08 2.80 32.81
N PHE A 699 -12.84 1.85 33.38
CA PHE A 699 -14.29 1.99 33.50
C PHE A 699 -14.70 3.09 34.48
N ASN A 700 -14.17 3.10 35.71
CA ASN A 700 -14.49 4.13 36.70
C ASN A 700 -14.05 5.54 36.26
N PRO A 701 -12.80 5.75 35.79
CA PRO A 701 -12.37 7.07 35.31
C PRO A 701 -13.22 7.61 34.16
N LEU A 702 -13.74 6.72 33.31
CA LEU A 702 -14.61 7.09 32.19
C LEU A 702 -16.09 7.09 32.56
N GLY A 703 -16.48 6.70 33.78
CA GLY A 703 -17.87 6.61 34.21
C GLY A 703 -18.68 5.58 33.43
N MET A 704 -18.05 4.48 33.03
CA MET A 704 -18.69 3.36 32.33
C MET A 704 -19.32 2.40 33.35
N THR A 705 -20.45 2.80 33.93
CA THR A 705 -21.04 2.11 35.10
C THR A 705 -21.81 0.83 34.77
N HIS A 706 -22.04 0.54 33.49
CA HIS A 706 -22.69 -0.65 32.96
C HIS A 706 -21.69 -1.50 32.16
N THR A 707 -20.40 -1.41 32.50
CA THR A 707 -19.32 -2.11 31.81
C THR A 707 -18.51 -2.96 32.78
N TYR A 708 -18.34 -4.24 32.46
CA TYR A 708 -17.59 -5.21 33.27
C TYR A 708 -17.16 -6.42 32.42
N TRP A 709 -16.32 -7.29 32.99
CA TRP A 709 -15.97 -8.58 32.38
C TRP A 709 -16.86 -9.67 32.94
N ALA A 710 -17.65 -10.33 32.10
CA ALA A 710 -18.58 -11.38 32.51
C ALA A 710 -17.84 -12.68 32.87
N VAL A 711 -17.28 -12.72 34.07
CA VAL A 711 -16.55 -13.87 34.63
C VAL A 711 -17.38 -14.51 35.75
N ASN A 712 -17.83 -13.72 36.73
CA ASN A 712 -18.47 -14.22 37.95
C ASN A 712 -19.98 -13.92 38.05
N GLU A 713 -20.53 -13.17 37.10
CA GLU A 713 -21.87 -12.59 37.15
C GLU A 713 -22.96 -13.64 36.87
N SER A 714 -23.86 -13.89 37.81
CA SER A 714 -24.82 -14.98 37.64
C SER A 714 -25.76 -14.84 36.45
N GLU A 715 -26.06 -13.61 36.04
CA GLU A 715 -26.82 -13.30 34.84
C GLU A 715 -26.34 -11.97 34.25
N THR A 716 -26.41 -11.86 32.94
CA THR A 716 -26.36 -10.57 32.24
C THR A 716 -27.77 -10.11 31.94
N SER A 717 -27.99 -8.78 31.90
CA SER A 717 -29.36 -8.26 31.78
C SER A 717 -30.04 -8.64 30.47
N THR A 718 -29.35 -8.67 29.31
CA THR A 718 -30.00 -8.90 28.00
C THR A 718 -29.90 -10.36 27.49
N PRO A 719 -31.04 -11.01 27.15
CA PRO A 719 -31.06 -12.35 26.54
C PRO A 719 -30.35 -12.41 25.20
N ARG A 720 -29.80 -13.57 24.88
CA ARG A 720 -29.06 -13.82 23.65
C ARG A 720 -29.78 -14.81 22.77
N TYR A 721 -29.69 -14.57 21.46
CA TYR A 721 -30.22 -15.46 20.44
C TYR A 721 -29.18 -15.63 19.33
N VAL A 722 -29.09 -16.84 18.80
CA VAL A 722 -28.46 -17.13 17.50
C VAL A 722 -29.55 -17.41 16.48
N PHE A 723 -29.25 -17.26 15.20
CA PHE A 723 -30.15 -17.68 14.14
C PHE A 723 -29.71 -19.04 13.62
N ASP A 724 -30.64 -19.98 13.50
CA ASP A 724 -30.39 -21.24 12.79
C ASP A 724 -30.43 -21.04 11.26
N ASP A 725 -30.18 -22.12 10.52
CA ASP A 725 -30.17 -22.11 9.05
C ASP A 725 -31.52 -21.67 8.44
N ASP A 726 -32.62 -21.81 9.19
CA ASP A 726 -33.97 -21.37 8.82
C ASP A 726 -34.30 -19.94 9.31
N SER A 727 -33.28 -19.20 9.76
CA SER A 727 -33.37 -17.83 10.31
C SER A 727 -34.30 -17.71 11.53
N GLN A 728 -34.51 -18.80 12.26
CA GLN A 728 -35.24 -18.78 13.53
C GLN A 728 -34.31 -18.43 14.68
N SER A 729 -34.80 -17.61 15.61
CA SER A 729 -34.03 -17.22 16.79
C SER A 729 -34.01 -18.34 17.84
N VAL A 730 -32.84 -18.90 18.10
CA VAL A 730 -32.59 -19.91 19.14
C VAL A 730 -31.97 -19.23 20.36
N TYR A 731 -32.59 -19.41 21.53
CA TYR A 731 -32.07 -18.84 22.78
C TYR A 731 -30.74 -19.46 23.17
N VAL A 732 -29.79 -18.61 23.56
CA VAL A 732 -28.48 -19.02 24.07
C VAL A 732 -28.46 -18.88 25.60
N PRO A 733 -28.23 -19.97 26.35
CA PRO A 733 -28.07 -19.90 27.80
C PRO A 733 -26.97 -18.95 28.24
N GLU A 734 -26.97 -18.58 29.53
CA GLU A 734 -25.89 -17.79 30.10
C GLU A 734 -24.58 -18.58 30.02
N TYR A 735 -23.56 -18.02 29.36
CA TYR A 735 -22.31 -18.70 29.08
C TYR A 735 -21.07 -17.91 29.51
N ARG A 736 -19.94 -18.62 29.56
CA ARG A 736 -18.59 -18.16 29.83
C ARG A 736 -17.62 -18.72 28.80
N ASN A 737 -16.41 -18.20 28.81
CA ASN A 737 -15.30 -18.68 28.00
C ASN A 737 -14.06 -18.73 28.90
N ILE A 738 -13.26 -19.80 28.80
CA ILE A 738 -11.96 -19.90 29.48
C ILE A 738 -11.06 -18.70 29.09
N THR A 739 -11.07 -18.34 27.81
CA THR A 739 -10.27 -17.27 27.20
C THR A 739 -10.93 -15.89 27.33
N TYR A 740 -11.60 -15.62 28.47
CA TYR A 740 -12.57 -14.54 28.63
C TYR A 740 -12.09 -13.13 28.22
N ALA A 741 -10.79 -12.83 28.38
CA ALA A 741 -10.21 -11.53 28.07
C ALA A 741 -10.34 -11.13 26.59
N ASP A 742 -10.63 -12.09 25.71
CA ASP A 742 -10.77 -11.86 24.28
C ASP A 742 -12.19 -11.36 23.88
N GLY A 743 -13.23 -11.69 24.65
CA GLY A 743 -14.60 -11.59 24.15
C GLY A 743 -15.71 -11.41 25.18
N MET A 744 -15.40 -11.51 26.47
CA MET A 744 -16.39 -11.57 27.55
C MET A 744 -16.68 -10.24 28.23
N ALA A 745 -16.25 -9.10 27.65
CA ALA A 745 -16.69 -7.81 28.18
C ALA A 745 -18.17 -7.59 27.87
N VAL A 746 -18.88 -7.01 28.82
CA VAL A 746 -20.25 -6.55 28.74
C VAL A 746 -20.24 -5.04 28.87
N SER A 747 -21.02 -4.34 28.04
CA SER A 747 -21.14 -2.88 28.10
C SER A 747 -22.49 -2.41 27.56
N SER A 748 -22.77 -1.12 27.70
CA SER A 748 -23.92 -0.45 27.12
C SER A 748 -23.50 0.47 25.96
N SER A 749 -24.43 0.83 25.07
CA SER A 749 -24.08 1.75 23.96
C SER A 749 -23.66 3.12 24.48
N HIS A 750 -24.23 3.56 25.61
CA HIS A 750 -23.85 4.79 26.29
C HIS A 750 -22.40 4.73 26.82
N ASP A 751 -22.02 3.66 27.51
CA ASP A 751 -20.68 3.49 28.05
C ASP A 751 -19.62 3.40 26.95
N LEU A 752 -19.91 2.63 25.89
CA LEU A 752 -19.05 2.57 24.70
C LEU A 752 -18.91 3.94 24.04
N ALA A 753 -19.96 4.74 24.00
CA ALA A 753 -19.88 6.09 23.45
C ALA A 753 -18.93 6.98 24.26
N ARG A 754 -18.96 6.88 25.59
CA ARG A 754 -18.01 7.56 26.48
C ARG A 754 -16.57 7.10 26.26
N TYR A 755 -16.37 5.80 26.06
CA TYR A 755 -15.06 5.23 25.72
C TYR A 755 -14.54 5.78 24.38
N LEU A 756 -15.37 5.79 23.33
CA LEU A 756 -15.02 6.33 22.01
C LEU A 756 -14.72 7.84 22.06
N ILE A 757 -15.50 8.62 22.82
CA ILE A 757 -15.21 10.04 23.06
C ILE A 757 -13.85 10.21 23.73
N ALA A 758 -13.56 9.41 24.76
CA ALA A 758 -12.27 9.48 25.44
C ALA A 758 -11.11 9.14 24.50
N LEU A 759 -11.25 8.11 23.64
CA LEU A 759 -10.25 7.79 22.62
C LEU A 759 -10.04 8.94 21.64
N GLY A 760 -11.12 9.57 21.15
CA GLY A 760 -11.07 10.69 20.21
C GLY A 760 -10.64 12.03 20.83
N ASN A 761 -10.66 12.16 22.15
CA ASN A 761 -10.45 13.42 22.87
C ASN A 761 -9.30 13.36 23.89
N SER A 762 -8.21 12.65 23.55
CA SER A 762 -7.00 12.56 24.40
C SER A 762 -7.29 12.12 25.84
N GLY A 763 -8.22 11.17 26.00
CA GLY A 763 -8.65 10.63 27.28
C GLY A 763 -9.50 11.56 28.13
N LYS A 764 -10.27 12.45 27.51
CA LYS A 764 -11.19 13.35 28.21
C LYS A 764 -12.63 13.09 27.79
N ILE A 765 -13.54 13.26 28.74
CA ILE A 765 -14.99 13.30 28.51
C ILE A 765 -15.46 14.71 28.86
N ASN A 766 -16.30 15.32 28.02
CA ASN A 766 -16.85 16.66 28.28
C ASN A 766 -17.75 16.63 29.53
N GLY A 767 -17.64 17.63 30.41
CA GLY A 767 -18.53 17.81 31.57
C GLY A 767 -18.21 16.99 32.83
N GLY A 768 -17.14 16.17 32.85
CA GLY A 768 -16.71 15.44 34.04
C GLY A 768 -15.61 16.17 34.82
N SER A 769 -15.83 16.47 36.11
CA SER A 769 -14.77 16.88 37.03
C SER A 769 -13.89 15.69 37.42
N SER A 770 -13.20 15.06 36.46
CA SER A 770 -12.13 14.15 36.82
C SER A 770 -10.85 14.95 36.98
N THR A 771 -10.38 15.10 38.22
CA THR A 771 -9.06 15.65 38.56
C THR A 771 -7.90 14.75 38.13
N GLN A 772 -8.17 13.65 37.42
CA GLN A 772 -7.20 12.74 36.82
C GLN A 772 -7.59 12.47 35.35
N PRO A 773 -6.92 13.06 34.35
CA PRO A 773 -7.18 12.73 32.96
C PRO A 773 -6.90 11.25 32.72
N TYR A 774 -7.73 10.56 31.93
CA TYR A 774 -7.46 9.20 31.47
C TYR A 774 -6.23 9.27 30.54
N ARG A 775 -5.13 8.61 30.91
CA ARG A 775 -3.80 8.85 30.30
C ARG A 775 -3.41 7.84 29.23
N CYS A 776 -4.34 7.44 28.36
CA CYS A 776 -4.02 6.54 27.24
C CYS A 776 -3.17 7.16 26.11
N HIS A 777 -2.73 8.42 26.25
CA HIS A 777 -2.13 9.21 25.17
C HIS A 777 -0.81 8.63 24.60
N ARG A 778 -0.08 7.78 25.33
CA ARG A 778 1.23 7.27 24.90
C ARG A 778 1.20 6.02 24.03
N PHE A 779 0.19 5.17 24.11
CA PHE A 779 0.24 3.86 23.43
C PHE A 779 -0.28 3.90 21.99
N VAL A 780 -1.30 4.72 21.70
CA VAL A 780 -1.90 4.83 20.35
C VAL A 780 -0.92 5.45 19.34
N ASN A 781 -0.03 6.35 19.78
CA ASN A 781 0.98 6.99 18.91
C ASN A 781 2.30 6.21 18.80
N SER A 782 2.47 5.10 19.51
CA SER A 782 3.76 4.37 19.52
C SER A 782 3.97 3.45 18.31
N ALA A 783 2.90 3.11 17.56
CA ALA A 783 2.99 2.24 16.38
C ALA A 783 3.56 2.95 15.13
N ASN A 784 3.62 4.28 15.11
CA ASN A 784 4.13 5.08 13.98
C ASN A 784 5.44 5.84 14.29
N ASN A 785 6.04 5.63 15.47
CA ASN A 785 7.27 6.32 15.86
C ASN A 785 8.49 5.40 15.70
N THR A 786 9.01 5.30 14.48
CA THR A 786 10.46 5.38 14.33
C THR A 786 10.88 6.73 14.92
N PRO A 787 11.88 6.77 15.81
CA PRO A 787 12.22 8.00 16.51
C PRO A 787 12.83 9.00 15.53
N HIS A 788 12.04 9.98 15.09
CA HIS A 788 12.57 11.28 14.70
C HIS A 788 13.22 11.88 15.94
N THR A 789 14.50 11.56 16.13
CA THR A 789 15.37 12.29 17.06
C THR A 789 15.52 13.71 16.53
N GLY A 790 15.22 14.67 17.40
CA GLY A 790 14.96 16.04 17.01
C GLY A 790 16.20 16.89 16.73
N ARG A 791 15.90 18.00 16.04
CA ARG A 791 16.71 19.18 15.67
C ARG A 791 17.68 19.01 14.52
#